data_AF-A0A940FQX4-F1
#
_entry.id   AF-A0A940FQX4-F1
#
_cell.length_a   1.000
_cell.length_b   1.000
_cell.length_c   1.000
_cell.angle_alpha   90.00
_cell.angle_beta   90.00
_cell.angle_gamma   90.00
#
_symmetry.space_group_name_H-M   'P 1'
#
loop_
_entity.id
_entity.type
_entity.pdbx_description
1 polymer ?
#
loop_
_entity_poly.entity_id
_entity_poly.type
_entity_poly.pdbx_seq_one_letter_code
_entity_poly.pdbx_strand_id
1 'polypeptide(L)'
;MLLGNGPGSAIPDHNSCALPTTAELAKANLAQARVRSPISAPSFPAWPAWPGGPRPSFKQIMDAFCNFDINGDGLAEINSLTPMQVKPEPYSAQPNGVIIVFVERRLVVDNPATSTSATAMKLMLGLLGSDLFKDGYYPYFVTADVYAGTRHQDGRTLLAMRRFLQQVRRFYPLSATLLVGSFPDASIVRTVLVKNGASEFDAKSFTSGSAPFSGYTGYYLSVASEEITTRAEIVLGDLDGNWENLYREKLKAVDYEFLPHNRTSKFPFENEVDQAGTYNRYERCFDDVFHIVDHNVTVAADPSLFENTVSQEGAAQPAIAQAAGAQAVGVPAIGCSPLSLPQTLTFSLHSLTEPSPEATAADRQLPNRIARPEIVVGRINPRSIAVKPTAPISYDGAAPLNASGVPQRLTNIGFVSSVTWTRDPDLERRLIVDYIARAHKFRLGSDRSFPLRVSSIRGPDDGLTSPHSFNTLLRPAFGSLLPVQQTEFDDASSVDFVAWLKQPAVLRGIAAHSDRVNSQFEKYSSARDLEIAVGAPAFGEGSWRWVYKLNGATNTLTPSFANMPVDVNFHVYRSLWENKVLAGAAQMFIIHDGCEVMRFANSETLPYNDVNYGQVDSKGTVSNGESLMFYANGLGLMARNKVFNDTPVGFVEAVRASGGRFGYGWAGYLNAEAGNQGMDERAVDPTIPDRRYRTLQRKRSYFWNMIGDPTLKLRY
;
A
#
# COMPACT_ATOMS: atom_id res chain seq x y z
N MET A 1 58.96 3.83 -21.15
CA MET A 1 60.21 3.07 -21.02
C MET A 1 59.96 1.69 -21.60
N LEU A 2 60.77 1.33 -22.60
CA LEU A 2 60.99 0.03 -23.26
C LEU A 2 59.87 -0.62 -24.11
N LEU A 3 60.24 -0.68 -25.40
CA LEU A 3 59.67 -1.37 -26.55
C LEU A 3 60.12 -2.85 -26.60
N GLY A 4 59.39 -3.70 -27.34
CA GLY A 4 59.85 -5.03 -27.73
C GLY A 4 59.02 -5.67 -28.85
N ASN A 5 59.61 -5.73 -30.05
CA ASN A 5 59.11 -6.32 -31.31
C ASN A 5 58.86 -7.84 -31.20
N GLY A 6 57.91 -8.44 -31.93
CA GLY A 6 58.08 -8.95 -33.31
C GLY A 6 57.66 -10.45 -33.43
N PRO A 7 57.69 -11.09 -34.62
CA PRO A 7 56.47 -11.44 -35.38
C PRO A 7 56.31 -12.94 -35.78
N GLY A 8 55.13 -13.29 -36.35
CA GLY A 8 55.03 -14.19 -37.51
C GLY A 8 54.23 -15.51 -37.36
N SER A 9 53.23 -15.71 -38.20
CA SER A 9 53.04 -16.86 -39.13
C SER A 9 51.58 -16.99 -39.59
N ALA A 10 51.38 -17.58 -40.76
CA ALA A 10 50.16 -17.54 -41.56
C ALA A 10 49.72 -18.94 -42.06
N ILE A 11 48.40 -19.08 -42.36
CA ILE A 11 47.69 -19.99 -43.32
C ILE A 11 47.39 -21.45 -42.83
N PRO A 12 46.27 -22.18 -43.19
CA PRO A 12 45.22 -21.95 -44.23
C PRO A 12 43.71 -22.10 -43.83
N ASP A 13 42.87 -21.75 -44.84
CA ASP A 13 41.42 -21.96 -45.03
C ASP A 13 40.87 -23.40 -44.91
N HIS A 14 39.58 -23.54 -44.55
CA HIS A 14 38.56 -24.30 -45.31
C HIS A 14 37.10 -24.16 -44.78
N ASN A 15 36.19 -23.79 -45.70
CA ASN A 15 34.78 -24.20 -45.90
C ASN A 15 33.65 -23.94 -44.87
N SER A 16 32.88 -22.88 -45.18
CA SER A 16 31.41 -22.85 -45.47
C SER A 16 30.43 -23.82 -44.78
N CYS A 17 29.54 -23.26 -43.96
CA CYS A 17 28.10 -23.56 -43.95
C CYS A 17 27.34 -22.29 -43.51
N ALA A 18 26.47 -21.78 -44.39
CA ALA A 18 25.75 -20.53 -44.20
C ALA A 18 24.68 -20.64 -43.09
N LEU A 19 24.75 -19.75 -42.11
CA LEU A 19 23.70 -19.53 -41.11
C LEU A 19 22.62 -18.60 -41.68
N PRO A 20 21.33 -18.75 -41.30
CA PRO A 20 20.27 -17.86 -41.76
C PRO A 20 20.54 -16.43 -41.27
N THR A 21 20.28 -15.46 -42.14
CA THR A 21 20.45 -14.05 -41.80
C THR A 21 19.45 -13.63 -40.72
N THR A 22 19.89 -12.70 -39.85
CA THR A 22 19.15 -12.08 -38.74
C THR A 22 17.77 -11.52 -39.11
N ALA A 23 17.47 -11.35 -40.39
CA ALA A 23 16.16 -10.89 -40.88
C ALA A 23 15.08 -11.98 -40.89
N GLU A 24 15.43 -13.26 -40.99
CA GLU A 24 14.45 -14.37 -41.03
C GLU A 24 14.01 -14.81 -39.62
N LEU A 25 14.92 -14.75 -38.64
CA LEU A 25 14.60 -14.93 -37.22
C LEU A 25 13.68 -13.82 -36.67
N ALA A 26 13.80 -12.59 -37.19
CA ALA A 26 12.93 -11.48 -36.82
C ALA A 26 11.49 -11.65 -37.35
N LYS A 27 11.29 -12.29 -38.51
CA LYS A 27 9.95 -12.56 -39.08
C LYS A 27 9.25 -13.76 -38.44
N ALA A 28 9.99 -14.79 -38.03
CA ALA A 28 9.43 -15.93 -37.32
C ALA A 28 8.91 -15.56 -35.90
N ASN A 29 9.63 -14.70 -35.18
CA ASN A 29 9.25 -14.24 -33.84
C ASN A 29 8.03 -13.31 -33.83
N LEU A 30 7.76 -12.57 -34.92
CA LEU A 30 6.56 -11.72 -35.06
C LEU A 30 5.28 -12.52 -35.36
N ALA A 31 5.40 -13.73 -35.93
CA ALA A 31 4.26 -14.57 -36.28
C ALA A 31 3.79 -15.46 -35.10
N GLN A 32 4.70 -15.93 -34.24
CA GLN A 32 4.35 -16.78 -33.08
C GLN A 32 3.81 -16.00 -31.87
N ALA A 33 4.05 -14.69 -31.78
CA ALA A 33 3.43 -13.83 -30.76
C ALA A 33 1.90 -13.65 -30.90
N ARG A 34 1.28 -14.21 -31.96
CA ARG A 34 -0.17 -14.12 -32.22
C ARG A 34 -1.00 -15.30 -31.71
N VAL A 35 -0.38 -16.35 -31.14
CA VAL A 35 -1.11 -17.54 -30.67
C VAL A 35 -1.17 -17.57 -29.15
N ARG A 36 -1.94 -16.63 -28.60
CA ARG A 36 -2.69 -16.71 -27.34
C ARG A 36 -3.55 -15.48 -27.29
N SER A 37 -4.86 -15.66 -27.22
CA SER A 37 -5.76 -14.56 -26.97
C SER A 37 -5.24 -13.78 -25.76
N PRO A 38 -4.95 -12.47 -25.87
CA PRO A 38 -4.93 -11.67 -24.67
C PRO A 38 -6.31 -11.89 -24.06
N ILE A 39 -6.38 -12.15 -22.75
CA ILE A 39 -7.59 -11.77 -22.02
C ILE A 39 -7.82 -10.32 -22.46
N SER A 40 -8.87 -10.08 -23.25
CA SER A 40 -9.08 -8.80 -23.90
C SER A 40 -9.01 -7.75 -22.80
N ALA A 41 -7.97 -6.92 -22.80
CA ALA A 41 -7.88 -5.82 -21.86
C ALA A 41 -9.21 -5.09 -21.94
N PRO A 42 -9.85 -4.75 -20.81
CA PRO A 42 -11.10 -4.02 -20.84
C PRO A 42 -10.90 -2.81 -21.76
N SER A 43 -11.67 -2.77 -22.85
CA SER A 43 -11.56 -1.70 -23.83
C SER A 43 -12.18 -0.46 -23.20
N PHE A 44 -11.36 0.36 -22.56
CA PHE A 44 -11.85 1.62 -22.05
C PHE A 44 -12.21 2.54 -23.22
N PRO A 45 -13.33 3.27 -23.15
CA PRO A 45 -13.69 4.24 -24.16
C PRO A 45 -12.59 5.29 -24.26
N ALA A 46 -12.37 5.76 -25.51
CA ALA A 46 -11.45 6.85 -25.80
C ALA A 46 -11.86 8.11 -25.01
N TRP A 47 -10.87 8.97 -24.78
CA TRP A 47 -11.08 10.28 -24.16
C TRP A 47 -12.29 11.01 -24.77
N PRO A 48 -13.13 11.68 -23.95
CA PRO A 48 -14.01 12.71 -24.48
C PRO A 48 -13.11 13.73 -25.20
N ALA A 49 -13.22 13.80 -26.53
CA ALA A 49 -12.45 14.78 -27.29
C ALA A 49 -12.97 16.17 -26.92
N TRP A 50 -12.14 16.98 -26.25
CA TRP A 50 -12.51 18.38 -26.04
C TRP A 50 -12.39 19.10 -27.38
N PRO A 51 -13.46 19.74 -27.89
CA PRO A 51 -13.36 20.56 -29.09
C PRO A 51 -12.33 21.66 -28.83
N GLY A 52 -11.45 21.94 -29.80
CA GLY A 52 -10.29 22.84 -29.67
C GLY A 52 -10.60 24.32 -29.42
N GLY A 53 -11.40 24.63 -28.40
CA GLY A 53 -11.83 25.95 -27.99
C GLY A 53 -11.06 26.49 -26.76
N PRO A 54 -11.58 27.56 -26.11
CA PRO A 54 -10.97 28.11 -24.90
C PRO A 54 -10.88 27.06 -23.79
N ARG A 55 -9.95 27.28 -22.86
CA ARG A 55 -9.79 26.42 -21.67
C ARG A 55 -11.17 26.19 -21.01
N PRO A 56 -11.62 24.94 -20.81
CA PRO A 56 -12.87 24.67 -20.11
C PRO A 56 -12.79 25.16 -18.68
N SER A 57 -13.88 25.73 -18.19
CA SER A 57 -14.05 25.98 -16.75
C SER A 57 -13.95 24.68 -15.97
N PHE A 58 -13.52 24.77 -14.71
CA PHE A 58 -13.42 23.58 -13.85
C PHE A 58 -14.76 22.84 -13.71
N LYS A 59 -15.87 23.59 -13.67
CA LYS A 59 -17.22 23.00 -13.65
C LYS A 59 -17.53 22.19 -14.92
N GLN A 60 -17.16 22.67 -16.10
CA GLN A 60 -17.36 21.91 -17.34
C GLN A 60 -16.59 20.59 -17.34
N ILE A 61 -15.39 20.56 -16.76
CA ILE A 61 -14.65 19.31 -16.57
C ILE A 61 -15.41 18.39 -15.61
N MET A 62 -15.87 18.87 -14.45
CA MET A 62 -16.65 18.05 -13.51
C MET A 62 -17.94 17.50 -14.13
N ASP A 63 -18.70 18.34 -14.85
CA ASP A 63 -19.95 17.95 -15.50
C ASP A 63 -19.73 16.82 -16.51
N ALA A 64 -18.57 16.78 -17.18
CA ALA A 64 -18.21 15.71 -18.11
C ALA A 64 -17.94 14.35 -17.43
N PHE A 65 -17.76 14.34 -16.11
CA PHE A 65 -17.54 13.13 -15.31
C PHE A 65 -18.74 12.77 -14.41
N CYS A 66 -19.88 13.46 -14.53
CA CYS A 66 -21.11 13.05 -13.85
C CYS A 66 -21.73 11.81 -14.51
N ASN A 67 -22.15 10.83 -13.71
CA ASN A 67 -22.55 9.49 -14.16
C ASN A 67 -21.51 8.84 -15.10
N PHE A 68 -20.22 9.05 -14.80
CA PHE A 68 -19.15 8.52 -15.62
C PHE A 68 -18.94 7.05 -15.30
N ASP A 69 -19.37 6.24 -16.26
CA ASP A 69 -19.19 4.80 -16.33
C ASP A 69 -18.04 4.52 -17.31
N ILE A 70 -16.89 4.13 -16.76
CA ILE A 70 -15.64 3.98 -17.51
C ILE A 70 -15.63 2.72 -18.39
N ASN A 71 -16.49 1.73 -18.13
CA ASN A 71 -16.53 0.48 -18.90
C ASN A 71 -17.87 0.24 -19.63
N GLY A 72 -18.86 1.10 -19.43
CA GLY A 72 -20.17 1.03 -20.06
C GLY A 72 -21.05 -0.10 -19.51
N ASP A 73 -20.81 -0.60 -18.30
CA ASP A 73 -21.57 -1.72 -17.73
C ASP A 73 -22.87 -1.31 -17.01
N GLY A 74 -23.18 -0.01 -16.99
CA GLY A 74 -24.36 0.57 -16.36
C GLY A 74 -24.15 1.00 -14.91
N LEU A 75 -22.98 0.75 -14.32
CA LEU A 75 -22.61 1.23 -12.99
C LEU A 75 -21.58 2.36 -13.11
N ALA A 76 -22.01 3.58 -12.81
CA ALA A 76 -21.08 4.70 -12.81
C ALA A 76 -20.03 4.57 -11.68
N GLU A 77 -18.75 4.63 -12.03
CA GLU A 77 -17.67 4.79 -11.05
C GLU A 77 -17.71 6.16 -10.39
N ILE A 78 -18.09 7.19 -11.14
CA ILE A 78 -18.33 8.53 -10.61
C ILE A 78 -19.80 8.87 -10.83
N ASN A 79 -20.60 8.80 -9.76
CA ASN A 79 -22.00 9.19 -9.80
C ASN A 79 -22.12 10.70 -10.03
N SER A 80 -21.38 11.51 -9.25
CA SER A 80 -21.35 12.96 -9.44
C SER A 80 -20.10 13.62 -8.86
N LEU A 81 -19.66 14.69 -9.51
CA LEU A 81 -18.68 15.65 -8.98
C LEU A 81 -19.35 17.00 -8.90
N THR A 82 -19.41 17.58 -7.70
CA THR A 82 -20.06 18.88 -7.49
C THR A 82 -19.13 19.85 -6.79
N PRO A 83 -19.06 21.13 -7.21
CA PRO A 83 -18.28 22.11 -6.49
C PRO A 83 -18.88 22.34 -5.11
N MET A 84 -18.06 22.27 -4.06
CA MET A 84 -18.53 22.55 -2.70
C MET A 84 -18.72 24.06 -2.44
N GLN A 85 -18.01 24.92 -3.19
CA GLN A 85 -18.09 26.38 -3.10
C GLN A 85 -18.82 26.96 -4.33
N VAL A 86 -19.63 28.00 -4.12
CA VAL A 86 -20.57 28.54 -5.13
C VAL A 86 -19.88 29.21 -6.33
N LYS A 87 -18.64 29.70 -6.18
CA LYS A 87 -17.86 30.30 -7.29
C LYS A 87 -16.37 29.97 -7.17
N PRO A 88 -15.91 28.81 -7.64
CA PRO A 88 -14.50 28.46 -7.64
C PRO A 88 -13.75 29.06 -8.84
N GLU A 89 -14.40 29.93 -9.62
CA GLU A 89 -13.87 30.61 -10.80
C GLU A 89 -14.05 32.14 -10.65
N PRO A 90 -13.17 32.96 -11.26
CA PRO A 90 -12.08 32.55 -12.15
C PRO A 90 -10.85 32.02 -11.39
N TYR A 91 -10.21 30.98 -11.93
CA TYR A 91 -8.87 30.56 -11.49
C TYR A 91 -7.90 31.73 -11.47
N SER A 92 -7.27 31.96 -10.31
CA SER A 92 -6.11 32.85 -10.16
C SER A 92 -4.83 32.02 -10.09
N ALA A 93 -3.79 32.40 -10.83
CA ALA A 93 -2.49 31.75 -10.71
C ALA A 93 -1.96 31.81 -9.28
N GLN A 94 -1.49 30.67 -8.78
CA GLN A 94 -0.90 30.51 -7.45
C GLN A 94 0.48 29.86 -7.60
N PRO A 95 1.45 30.21 -6.73
CA PRO A 95 2.85 29.81 -6.92
C PRO A 95 3.08 28.30 -6.87
N ASN A 96 2.22 27.53 -6.19
CA ASN A 96 2.31 26.07 -6.10
C ASN A 96 1.20 25.36 -6.89
N GLY A 97 0.56 26.06 -7.83
CA GLY A 97 -0.41 25.48 -8.74
C GLY A 97 -1.78 25.19 -8.10
N VAL A 98 -2.45 24.18 -8.65
CA VAL A 98 -3.79 23.75 -8.25
C VAL A 98 -3.70 22.51 -7.36
N ILE A 99 -4.56 22.47 -6.33
CA ILE A 99 -4.85 21.26 -5.56
C ILE A 99 -6.34 20.93 -5.68
N ILE A 100 -6.66 19.66 -5.98
CA ILE A 100 -8.02 19.15 -5.90
C ILE A 100 -8.22 18.52 -4.54
N VAL A 101 -9.26 18.96 -3.81
CA VAL A 101 -9.68 18.34 -2.56
C VAL A 101 -10.98 17.59 -2.81
N PHE A 102 -10.90 16.28 -2.94
CA PHE A 102 -12.09 15.44 -3.01
C PHE A 102 -12.63 15.23 -1.59
N VAL A 103 -13.91 15.53 -1.40
CA VAL A 103 -14.61 15.34 -0.14
C VAL A 103 -15.70 14.31 -0.36
N GLU A 104 -15.63 13.20 0.36
CA GLU A 104 -16.64 12.16 0.27
C GLU A 104 -18.02 12.73 0.64
N ARG A 105 -19.03 12.49 -0.22
CA ARG A 105 -20.39 13.02 -0.07
C ARG A 105 -20.97 12.79 1.33
N ARG A 106 -20.75 11.61 1.93
CA ARG A 106 -21.26 11.26 3.27
C ARG A 106 -20.84 12.22 4.37
N LEU A 107 -19.71 12.92 4.22
CA LEU A 107 -19.20 13.85 5.24
C LEU A 107 -19.93 15.20 5.24
N VAL A 108 -20.50 15.59 4.10
CA VAL A 108 -21.09 16.92 3.87
C VAL A 108 -22.61 16.91 3.67
N VAL A 109 -23.25 15.80 4.05
CA VAL A 109 -24.70 15.64 4.19
C VAL A 109 -25.05 15.39 5.65
N ASP A 110 -26.19 15.89 6.11
CA ASP A 110 -26.61 15.69 7.50
C ASP A 110 -26.92 14.21 7.75
N ASN A 111 -26.50 13.71 8.91
CA ASN A 111 -26.73 12.35 9.35
C ASN A 111 -27.14 12.37 10.83
N PRO A 112 -28.35 11.92 11.18
CA PRO A 112 -28.84 11.95 12.57
C PRO A 112 -28.02 11.05 13.50
N ALA A 113 -27.25 10.09 12.97
CA ALA A 113 -26.34 9.26 13.77
C ALA A 113 -25.02 9.97 14.13
N THR A 114 -24.83 11.23 13.71
CA THR A 114 -23.60 11.99 13.95
C THR A 114 -23.89 13.33 14.63
N SER A 115 -23.06 13.72 15.59
CA SER A 115 -23.11 15.00 16.30
C SER A 115 -22.55 16.16 15.48
N THR A 116 -21.60 15.88 14.57
CA THR A 116 -21.03 16.89 13.67
C THR A 116 -21.94 17.08 12.46
N SER A 117 -22.63 18.22 12.36
CA SER A 117 -23.51 18.54 11.23
C SER A 117 -22.74 18.74 9.92
N ALA A 118 -23.43 18.65 8.78
CA ALA A 118 -22.86 18.96 7.48
C ALA A 118 -22.32 20.40 7.41
N THR A 119 -23.02 21.34 8.06
CA THR A 119 -22.59 22.74 8.13
C THR A 119 -21.29 22.90 8.90
N ALA A 120 -21.15 22.23 10.05
CA ALA A 120 -19.92 22.24 10.83
C ALA A 120 -18.76 21.64 10.03
N MET A 121 -18.98 20.51 9.35
CA MET A 121 -17.96 19.89 8.50
C MET A 121 -17.54 20.82 7.34
N LYS A 122 -18.50 21.42 6.63
CA LYS A 122 -18.22 22.39 5.55
C LYS A 122 -17.44 23.61 6.03
N LEU A 123 -17.70 24.09 7.26
CA LEU A 123 -16.93 25.18 7.86
C LEU A 123 -15.47 24.78 8.08
N MET A 124 -15.23 23.58 8.63
CA MET A 124 -13.87 23.07 8.82
C MET A 124 -13.15 22.87 7.47
N LEU A 125 -13.83 22.33 6.46
CA LEU A 125 -13.26 22.22 5.12
C LEU A 125 -12.98 23.59 4.48
N GLY A 126 -13.81 24.60 4.75
CA GLY A 126 -13.57 25.99 4.35
C GLY A 126 -12.32 26.58 5.02
N LEU A 127 -12.08 26.24 6.29
CA LEU A 127 -10.85 26.61 7.00
C LEU A 127 -9.62 25.99 6.33
N LEU A 128 -9.67 24.69 6.01
CA LEU A 128 -8.62 24.01 5.25
C LEU A 128 -8.39 24.69 3.89
N GLY A 129 -9.45 25.07 3.17
CA GLY A 129 -9.31 25.79 1.90
C GLY A 129 -8.62 27.15 2.04
N SER A 130 -8.94 27.92 3.08
CA SER A 130 -8.26 29.18 3.38
C SER A 130 -6.77 28.99 3.66
N ASP A 131 -6.44 27.93 4.41
CA ASP A 131 -5.09 27.54 4.73
C ASP A 131 -4.29 27.11 3.50
N LEU A 132 -4.85 26.26 2.64
CA LEU A 132 -4.25 25.85 1.37
C LEU A 132 -3.99 27.06 0.45
N PHE A 133 -4.91 28.01 0.42
CA PHE A 133 -4.75 29.24 -0.35
C PHE A 133 -3.58 30.10 0.17
N LYS A 134 -3.48 30.27 1.50
CA LYS A 134 -2.33 30.96 2.12
C LYS A 134 -1.00 30.25 1.90
N ASP A 135 -1.04 28.93 1.75
CA ASP A 135 0.12 28.12 1.39
C ASP A 135 0.52 28.28 -0.07
N GLY A 136 -0.23 29.08 -0.84
CA GLY A 136 0.05 29.42 -2.24
C GLY A 136 -0.46 28.35 -3.21
N TYR A 137 -1.50 27.61 -2.85
CA TYR A 137 -2.23 26.73 -3.77
C TYR A 137 -3.55 27.39 -4.18
N TYR A 138 -4.09 26.97 -5.32
CA TYR A 138 -5.49 27.24 -5.66
C TYR A 138 -6.33 25.99 -5.37
N PRO A 139 -7.11 25.96 -4.27
CA PRO A 139 -7.86 24.77 -3.92
C PRO A 139 -9.22 24.70 -4.62
N TYR A 140 -9.48 23.59 -5.30
CA TYR A 140 -10.83 23.22 -5.74
C TYR A 140 -11.38 22.13 -4.83
N PHE A 141 -12.43 22.46 -4.06
CA PHE A 141 -13.15 21.47 -3.26
C PHE A 141 -14.28 20.84 -4.08
N VAL A 142 -14.19 19.53 -4.24
CA VAL A 142 -15.13 18.72 -5.01
C VAL A 142 -15.83 17.77 -4.05
N THR A 143 -17.14 17.94 -3.86
CA THR A 143 -17.94 16.90 -3.24
C THR A 143 -18.08 15.75 -4.24
N ALA A 144 -17.50 14.62 -3.90
CA ALA A 144 -17.40 13.44 -4.74
C ALA A 144 -18.38 12.37 -4.24
N ASP A 145 -19.24 11.93 -5.16
CA ASP A 145 -20.06 10.75 -5.03
C ASP A 145 -19.52 9.72 -6.02
N VAL A 146 -18.65 8.84 -5.52
CA VAL A 146 -18.05 7.76 -6.30
C VAL A 146 -18.71 6.44 -5.92
N TYR A 147 -18.56 5.43 -6.77
CA TYR A 147 -19.14 4.12 -6.51
C TYR A 147 -18.74 3.60 -5.11
N ALA A 148 -19.76 3.20 -4.36
CA ALA A 148 -19.66 2.66 -3.00
C ALA A 148 -20.69 1.52 -2.84
N GLY A 149 -20.80 0.65 -3.84
CA GLY A 149 -21.65 -0.54 -3.80
C GLY A 149 -20.93 -1.75 -3.21
N THR A 150 -21.48 -2.95 -3.42
CA THR A 150 -20.95 -4.21 -2.87
C THR A 150 -19.99 -4.95 -3.80
N ARG A 151 -20.05 -4.70 -5.12
CA ARG A 151 -19.06 -5.22 -6.08
C ARG A 151 -17.70 -4.58 -5.79
N HIS A 152 -16.68 -5.40 -5.63
CA HIS A 152 -15.30 -4.94 -5.45
C HIS A 152 -14.78 -4.40 -6.79
N GLN A 153 -14.73 -3.07 -6.94
CA GLN A 153 -14.27 -2.37 -8.13
C GLN A 153 -13.55 -1.06 -7.78
N ASP A 154 -12.79 -1.09 -6.70
CA ASP A 154 -12.09 0.05 -6.12
C ASP A 154 -11.04 0.58 -7.10
N GLY A 155 -10.24 -0.32 -7.69
CA GLY A 155 -9.25 0.02 -8.71
C GLY A 155 -9.86 0.66 -9.95
N ARG A 156 -11.03 0.17 -10.42
CA ARG A 156 -11.76 0.80 -11.53
C ARG A 156 -12.27 2.18 -11.17
N THR A 157 -12.83 2.32 -9.97
CA THR A 157 -13.33 3.60 -9.45
C THR A 157 -12.19 4.62 -9.33
N LEU A 158 -11.02 4.17 -8.88
CA LEU A 158 -9.80 4.97 -8.83
C LEU A 158 -9.32 5.40 -10.22
N LEU A 159 -9.39 4.52 -11.24
CA LEU A 159 -9.06 4.88 -12.62
C LEU A 159 -10.01 5.95 -13.19
N ALA A 160 -11.30 5.91 -12.84
CA ALA A 160 -12.23 6.97 -13.22
C ALA A 160 -11.84 8.32 -12.59
N MET A 161 -11.47 8.32 -11.29
CA MET A 161 -10.96 9.51 -10.61
C MET A 161 -9.65 10.02 -11.23
N ARG A 162 -8.75 9.11 -11.60
CA ARG A 162 -7.50 9.42 -12.30
C ARG A 162 -7.76 10.10 -13.65
N ARG A 163 -8.73 9.62 -14.43
CA ARG A 163 -9.12 10.27 -15.71
C ARG A 163 -9.60 11.70 -15.52
N PHE A 164 -10.35 11.96 -14.45
CA PHE A 164 -10.72 13.33 -14.10
C PHE A 164 -9.49 14.19 -13.80
N LEU A 165 -8.55 13.70 -12.99
CA LEU A 165 -7.31 14.43 -12.66
C LEU A 165 -6.42 14.67 -13.88
N GLN A 166 -6.33 13.71 -14.80
CA GLN A 166 -5.65 13.88 -16.08
C GLN A 166 -6.28 15.00 -16.93
N GLN A 167 -7.62 15.08 -16.99
CA GLN A 167 -8.31 16.19 -17.66
C GLN A 167 -8.04 17.53 -16.97
N VAL A 168 -8.05 17.58 -15.64
CA VAL A 168 -7.69 18.79 -14.91
C VAL A 168 -6.25 19.20 -15.23
N ARG A 169 -5.28 18.29 -15.19
CA ARG A 169 -3.87 18.56 -15.48
C ARG A 169 -3.64 19.10 -16.89
N ARG A 170 -4.44 18.67 -17.87
CA ARG A 170 -4.37 19.18 -19.23
C ARG A 170 -4.65 20.69 -19.33
N PHE A 171 -5.47 21.23 -18.43
CA PHE A 171 -5.97 22.60 -18.50
C PHE A 171 -5.53 23.50 -17.33
N TYR A 172 -5.07 22.90 -16.24
CA TYR A 172 -4.69 23.56 -14.99
C TYR A 172 -3.34 23.02 -14.49
N PRO A 173 -2.51 23.83 -13.82
CA PRO A 173 -1.23 23.39 -13.26
C PRO A 173 -1.43 22.55 -11.99
N LEU A 174 -2.04 21.37 -12.15
CA LEU A 174 -2.33 20.44 -11.07
C LEU A 174 -1.03 19.94 -10.43
N SER A 175 -0.89 20.14 -9.12
CA SER A 175 0.29 19.75 -8.35
C SER A 175 0.01 18.68 -7.31
N ALA A 176 -1.21 18.64 -6.78
CA ALA A 176 -1.58 17.67 -5.76
C ALA A 176 -3.09 17.34 -5.79
N THR A 177 -3.44 16.21 -5.18
CA THR A 177 -4.80 15.86 -4.81
C THR A 177 -4.85 15.42 -3.35
N LEU A 178 -5.94 15.76 -2.66
CA LEU A 178 -6.21 15.40 -1.27
C LEU A 178 -7.58 14.74 -1.17
N LEU A 179 -7.62 13.53 -0.63
CA LEU A 179 -8.84 12.75 -0.41
C LEU A 179 -9.29 12.88 1.05
N VAL A 180 -10.46 13.48 1.30
CA VAL A 180 -11.03 13.64 2.64
C VAL A 180 -12.26 12.74 2.78
N GLY A 181 -12.13 11.71 3.61
CA GLY A 181 -13.11 10.63 3.76
C GLY A 181 -12.64 9.31 3.15
N SER A 182 -13.58 8.37 3.06
CA SER A 182 -13.36 7.04 2.55
C SER A 182 -13.42 7.05 1.03
N PHE A 183 -12.32 6.69 0.38
CA PHE A 183 -12.19 6.59 -1.07
C PHE A 183 -11.54 5.25 -1.44
N PRO A 184 -11.75 4.77 -2.68
CA PRO A 184 -11.13 3.55 -3.19
C PRO A 184 -9.60 3.52 -3.01
N ASP A 185 -9.08 2.32 -2.80
CA ASP A 185 -7.65 2.02 -2.74
C ASP A 185 -7.24 1.17 -3.96
N ALA A 186 -5.95 1.20 -4.30
CA ALA A 186 -5.41 0.38 -5.40
C ALA A 186 -4.58 -0.78 -4.86
N SER A 187 -4.99 -2.00 -5.19
CA SER A 187 -4.25 -3.22 -4.93
C SER A 187 -3.37 -3.58 -6.12
N ILE A 188 -2.09 -3.87 -5.89
CA ILE A 188 -1.13 -4.27 -6.94
C ILE A 188 -0.75 -5.73 -6.73
N VAL A 189 -0.95 -6.55 -7.76
CA VAL A 189 -0.44 -7.92 -7.85
C VAL A 189 0.65 -7.95 -8.90
N ARG A 190 1.74 -8.64 -8.59
CA ARG A 190 2.87 -8.80 -9.49
C ARG A 190 3.12 -10.27 -9.77
N THR A 191 3.42 -10.62 -11.01
CA THR A 191 4.01 -11.91 -11.36
C THR A 191 5.47 -11.71 -11.72
N VAL A 192 6.35 -12.51 -11.13
CA VAL A 192 7.81 -12.42 -11.29
C VAL A 192 8.42 -13.78 -11.61
N LEU A 193 9.53 -13.77 -12.36
CA LEU A 193 10.42 -14.92 -12.50
C LEU A 193 11.50 -14.85 -11.40
N VAL A 194 11.61 -15.92 -10.62
CA VAL A 194 12.53 -16.04 -9.50
C VAL A 194 13.32 -17.34 -9.60
N LYS A 195 14.62 -17.27 -9.31
CA LYS A 195 15.46 -18.43 -9.02
C LYS A 195 15.45 -18.67 -7.51
N ASN A 196 14.72 -19.68 -7.07
CA ASN A 196 14.62 -20.05 -5.66
C ASN A 196 15.64 -21.14 -5.31
N GLY A 197 16.04 -21.22 -4.04
CA GLY A 197 16.86 -22.31 -3.51
C GLY A 197 16.06 -23.16 -2.52
N ALA A 198 16.16 -24.48 -2.63
CA ALA A 198 15.67 -25.44 -1.65
C ALA A 198 16.87 -25.97 -0.84
N SER A 199 16.75 -25.97 0.48
CA SER A 199 17.79 -26.48 1.39
C SER A 199 17.46 -27.88 1.88
N GLU A 200 18.39 -28.56 2.56
CA GLU A 200 18.14 -29.87 3.17
C GLU A 200 17.05 -29.82 4.27
N PHE A 201 16.88 -28.68 4.92
CA PHE A 201 15.86 -28.46 5.94
C PHE A 201 14.49 -28.04 5.37
N ASP A 202 14.47 -27.66 4.09
CA ASP A 202 13.27 -27.24 3.36
C ASP A 202 13.32 -27.80 1.93
N ALA A 203 13.47 -29.12 1.85
CA ALA A 203 13.62 -29.82 0.58
C ALA A 203 12.30 -29.76 -0.19
N LYS A 204 12.36 -29.38 -1.47
CA LYS A 204 11.17 -29.12 -2.27
C LYS A 204 10.63 -30.41 -2.89
N SER A 205 9.31 -30.57 -2.86
CA SER A 205 8.63 -31.61 -3.64
C SER A 205 7.91 -31.01 -4.85
N PHE A 206 8.09 -31.64 -6.00
CA PHE A 206 7.42 -31.36 -7.26
C PHE A 206 6.47 -32.51 -7.56
N THR A 207 5.17 -32.26 -7.44
CA THR A 207 4.15 -33.31 -7.47
C THR A 207 3.48 -33.45 -8.83
N SER A 208 3.82 -32.60 -9.80
CA SER A 208 3.23 -32.58 -11.15
C SER A 208 4.25 -32.89 -12.25
N GLY A 209 3.72 -33.25 -13.42
CA GLY A 209 4.49 -33.60 -14.62
C GLY A 209 4.75 -35.11 -14.77
N SER A 210 5.52 -35.47 -15.80
CA SER A 210 5.88 -36.85 -16.16
C SER A 210 6.90 -37.49 -15.21
N ALA A 211 7.60 -36.67 -14.42
CA ALA A 211 8.64 -37.10 -13.49
C ALA A 211 8.51 -36.36 -12.15
N PRO A 212 7.48 -36.63 -11.32
CA PRO A 212 7.37 -36.05 -9.99
C PRO A 212 8.60 -36.42 -9.15
N PHE A 213 9.03 -35.51 -8.28
CA PHE A 213 10.27 -35.62 -7.52
C PHE A 213 10.08 -35.06 -6.12
N SER A 214 10.45 -35.81 -5.08
CA SER A 214 10.40 -35.37 -3.69
C SER A 214 11.82 -35.19 -3.11
N GLY A 215 11.96 -34.27 -2.15
CA GLY A 215 13.23 -34.05 -1.47
C GLY A 215 14.30 -33.33 -2.31
N TYR A 216 13.90 -32.46 -3.24
CA TYR A 216 14.84 -31.68 -4.05
C TYR A 216 15.57 -30.63 -3.21
N THR A 217 16.90 -30.67 -3.27
CA THR A 217 17.78 -29.63 -2.76
C THR A 217 18.54 -29.01 -3.93
N GLY A 218 18.68 -27.70 -3.94
CA GLY A 218 19.27 -26.94 -5.06
C GLY A 218 18.38 -25.83 -5.59
N TYR A 219 18.73 -25.27 -6.75
CA TYR A 219 18.01 -24.15 -7.34
C TYR A 219 16.88 -24.61 -8.27
N TYR A 220 15.76 -23.90 -8.24
CA TYR A 220 14.64 -24.09 -9.17
C TYR A 220 14.10 -22.74 -9.64
N LEU A 221 13.35 -22.75 -10.73
CA LEU A 221 12.69 -21.55 -11.23
C LEU A 221 11.26 -21.49 -10.74
N SER A 222 10.79 -20.28 -10.47
CA SER A 222 9.39 -20.01 -10.15
C SER A 222 8.89 -18.81 -10.92
N VAL A 223 7.74 -18.96 -11.56
CA VAL A 223 6.92 -17.84 -12.02
C VAL A 223 5.79 -17.72 -11.00
N ALA A 224 5.90 -16.73 -10.11
CA ALA A 224 5.01 -16.62 -8.96
C ALA A 224 4.30 -15.27 -8.92
N SER A 225 3.02 -15.31 -8.59
CA SER A 225 2.18 -14.14 -8.41
C SER A 225 2.02 -13.82 -6.93
N GLU A 226 2.25 -12.57 -6.57
CA GLU A 226 2.11 -12.08 -5.21
C GLU A 226 1.41 -10.73 -5.17
N GLU A 227 0.57 -10.53 -4.16
CA GLU A 227 0.08 -9.20 -3.82
C GLU A 227 1.23 -8.39 -3.22
N ILE A 228 1.57 -7.28 -3.87
CA ILE A 228 2.63 -6.37 -3.40
C ILE A 228 2.10 -5.43 -2.34
N THR A 229 0.88 -4.93 -2.56
CA THR A 229 0.27 -3.93 -1.70
C THR A 229 -1.23 -3.88 -1.93
N THR A 230 -1.97 -3.49 -0.91
CA THR A 230 -3.42 -3.26 -0.98
C THR A 230 -3.80 -1.77 -0.99
N ARG A 231 -2.80 -0.88 -0.96
CA ARG A 231 -2.95 0.57 -1.17
C ARG A 231 -1.74 1.09 -1.91
N ALA A 232 -1.94 1.64 -3.10
CA ALA A 232 -0.89 2.20 -3.93
C ALA A 232 -1.26 3.60 -4.42
N GLU A 233 -0.80 4.65 -3.73
CA GLU A 233 -1.05 6.03 -4.15
C GLU A 233 -0.44 6.36 -5.51
N ILE A 234 0.59 5.61 -5.93
CA ILE A 234 1.22 5.79 -7.24
C ILE A 234 0.23 5.65 -8.39
N VAL A 235 -0.83 4.82 -8.28
CA VAL A 235 -1.82 4.68 -9.36
C VAL A 235 -2.58 5.97 -9.61
N LEU A 236 -2.87 6.74 -8.55
CA LEU A 236 -3.54 8.03 -8.66
C LEU A 236 -2.55 9.19 -8.92
N GLY A 237 -1.30 9.04 -8.45
CA GLY A 237 -0.24 10.04 -8.59
C GLY A 237 0.44 10.05 -9.96
N ASP A 238 0.61 8.88 -10.56
CA ASP A 238 1.16 8.66 -11.91
C ASP A 238 0.03 8.85 -12.95
N LEU A 239 -0.01 10.01 -13.56
CA LEU A 239 -1.06 10.47 -14.47
C LEU A 239 -0.77 10.16 -15.94
N ASP A 240 0.39 9.63 -16.31
CA ASP A 240 0.69 9.24 -17.70
C ASP A 240 1.14 7.79 -17.88
N GLY A 241 1.27 7.04 -16.78
CA GLY A 241 1.48 5.60 -16.73
C GLY A 241 0.32 4.78 -17.26
N ASN A 242 0.59 3.50 -17.50
CA ASN A 242 -0.25 2.58 -18.27
C ASN A 242 -1.25 1.79 -17.41
N TRP A 243 -1.73 2.38 -16.31
CA TRP A 243 -2.48 1.68 -15.25
C TRP A 243 -3.80 1.05 -15.73
N GLU A 244 -4.52 1.68 -16.66
CA GLU A 244 -5.76 1.16 -17.23
C GLU A 244 -5.55 -0.23 -17.84
N ASN A 245 -4.48 -0.42 -18.62
CA ASN A 245 -4.22 -1.70 -19.30
C ASN A 245 -3.77 -2.80 -18.33
N LEU A 246 -3.39 -2.44 -17.11
CA LEU A 246 -2.96 -3.37 -16.07
C LEU A 246 -4.10 -3.77 -15.14
N TYR A 247 -5.20 -3.01 -15.12
CA TYR A 247 -6.33 -3.29 -14.26
C TYR A 247 -7.05 -4.59 -14.64
N ARG A 248 -7.35 -5.42 -13.63
CA ARG A 248 -8.08 -6.68 -13.73
C ARG A 248 -9.12 -6.70 -12.62
N GLU A 249 -10.39 -6.69 -13.01
CA GLU A 249 -11.49 -6.88 -12.05
C GLU A 249 -11.41 -8.26 -11.39
N LYS A 250 -11.07 -9.28 -12.19
CA LYS A 250 -10.78 -10.64 -11.73
C LYS A 250 -9.49 -11.09 -12.39
N LEU A 251 -8.54 -11.56 -11.58
CA LEU A 251 -7.29 -12.12 -12.06
C LEU A 251 -7.18 -13.56 -11.58
N LYS A 252 -7.20 -14.50 -12.52
CA LYS A 252 -6.78 -15.87 -12.28
C LYS A 252 -5.34 -16.04 -12.74
N ALA A 253 -4.40 -15.93 -11.81
CA ALA A 253 -2.98 -16.15 -12.08
C ALA A 253 -2.63 -17.62 -11.95
N VAL A 254 -1.74 -18.10 -12.82
CA VAL A 254 -1.20 -19.45 -12.77
C VAL A 254 0.28 -19.35 -12.45
N ASP A 255 0.64 -19.86 -11.29
CA ASP A 255 2.01 -19.89 -10.83
C ASP A 255 2.63 -21.25 -11.14
N TYR A 256 3.93 -21.23 -11.38
CA TYR A 256 4.72 -22.41 -11.68
C TYR A 256 5.96 -22.43 -10.80
N GLU A 257 6.34 -23.62 -10.37
CA GLU A 257 7.69 -23.92 -9.89
C GLU A 257 8.18 -25.10 -10.70
N PHE A 258 9.38 -25.04 -11.27
CA PHE A 258 9.86 -26.09 -12.14
C PHE A 258 11.35 -26.30 -12.03
N LEU A 259 11.76 -27.54 -12.25
CA LEU A 259 13.15 -27.91 -12.39
C LEU A 259 13.56 -27.80 -13.86
N PRO A 260 14.50 -26.90 -14.19
CA PRO A 260 14.98 -26.84 -15.55
C PRO A 260 15.71 -28.13 -15.94
N HIS A 261 15.63 -28.54 -17.22
CA HIS A 261 16.30 -29.74 -17.71
C HIS A 261 17.82 -29.59 -17.58
N ASN A 262 18.34 -28.39 -17.88
CA ASN A 262 19.76 -28.06 -17.77
C ASN A 262 20.08 -27.42 -16.40
N ARG A 263 20.34 -28.26 -15.39
CA ARG A 263 20.55 -27.89 -13.98
C ARG A 263 21.93 -27.27 -13.68
N THR A 264 22.44 -26.39 -14.54
CA THR A 264 23.68 -25.66 -14.24
C THR A 264 23.44 -24.61 -13.18
N SER A 265 24.46 -24.18 -12.44
CA SER A 265 24.32 -23.04 -11.52
C SER A 265 24.02 -21.72 -12.23
N LYS A 266 24.06 -21.67 -13.57
CA LYS A 266 24.00 -20.46 -14.40
C LYS A 266 22.64 -20.15 -15.04
N PHE A 267 21.62 -20.98 -14.88
CA PHE A 267 20.26 -20.63 -15.35
C PHE A 267 19.64 -19.50 -14.48
N PRO A 268 18.64 -18.74 -14.97
CA PRO A 268 18.05 -18.81 -16.32
C PRO A 268 18.85 -18.04 -17.39
N PHE A 269 18.76 -18.45 -18.66
CA PHE A 269 19.37 -17.78 -19.81
C PHE A 269 18.35 -17.02 -20.68
N GLU A 270 18.77 -15.93 -21.33
CA GLU A 270 17.92 -15.25 -22.30
C GLU A 270 17.67 -16.14 -23.52
N ASN A 271 16.45 -16.07 -24.07
CA ASN A 271 15.98 -16.89 -25.18
C ASN A 271 16.04 -18.41 -24.93
N GLU A 272 16.04 -18.82 -23.66
CA GLU A 272 16.02 -20.22 -23.27
C GLU A 272 14.63 -20.82 -23.47
N VAL A 273 14.59 -22.02 -24.07
CA VAL A 273 13.40 -22.86 -24.12
C VAL A 273 13.73 -24.15 -23.38
N ASP A 274 12.91 -24.47 -22.39
CA ASP A 274 13.11 -25.63 -21.54
C ASP A 274 11.84 -26.47 -21.45
N GLN A 275 12.02 -27.79 -21.44
CA GLN A 275 10.95 -28.76 -21.26
C GLN A 275 11.02 -29.34 -19.86
N ALA A 276 10.16 -28.84 -18.97
CA ALA A 276 10.09 -29.31 -17.60
C ALA A 276 9.11 -30.47 -17.47
N GLY A 277 9.64 -31.67 -17.24
CA GLY A 277 8.88 -32.86 -16.83
C GLY A 277 8.57 -32.91 -15.32
N THR A 278 9.19 -32.02 -14.53
CA THR A 278 9.06 -31.96 -13.07
C THR A 278 8.69 -30.55 -12.64
N TYR A 279 7.44 -30.35 -12.20
CA TYR A 279 6.96 -29.02 -11.82
C TYR A 279 5.85 -29.08 -10.75
N ASN A 280 5.51 -27.92 -10.19
CA ASN A 280 4.27 -27.65 -9.48
C ASN A 280 3.51 -26.55 -10.22
N ARG A 281 2.18 -26.63 -10.17
CA ARG A 281 1.29 -25.62 -10.70
C ARG A 281 0.32 -25.19 -9.61
N TYR A 282 0.20 -23.88 -9.43
CA TYR A 282 -0.74 -23.30 -8.49
C TYR A 282 -1.65 -22.33 -9.22
N GLU A 283 -2.90 -22.24 -8.79
CA GLU A 283 -3.82 -21.19 -9.25
C GLU A 283 -4.09 -20.24 -8.11
N ARG A 284 -3.97 -18.94 -8.37
CA ARG A 284 -4.33 -17.87 -7.44
C ARG A 284 -5.40 -17.01 -8.07
N CYS A 285 -6.37 -16.61 -7.26
CA CYS A 285 -7.41 -15.67 -7.67
C CYS A 285 -7.22 -14.38 -6.89
N PHE A 286 -7.28 -13.27 -7.59
CA PHE A 286 -7.28 -11.93 -7.03
C PHE A 286 -8.45 -11.16 -7.62
N ASP A 287 -9.02 -10.28 -6.80
CA ASP A 287 -10.14 -9.45 -7.16
C ASP A 287 -9.69 -7.99 -7.15
N ASP A 288 -10.07 -7.25 -8.18
CA ASP A 288 -9.87 -5.80 -8.27
C ASP A 288 -8.41 -5.36 -8.10
N VAL A 289 -7.54 -5.83 -8.99
CA VAL A 289 -6.09 -5.60 -8.89
C VAL A 289 -5.49 -4.97 -10.14
N PHE A 290 -4.41 -4.23 -9.96
CA PHE A 290 -3.48 -3.88 -11.04
C PHE A 290 -2.45 -4.99 -11.17
N HIS A 291 -2.49 -5.73 -12.27
CA HIS A 291 -1.61 -6.88 -12.51
C HIS A 291 -0.38 -6.48 -13.31
N ILE A 292 0.79 -6.58 -12.68
CA ILE A 292 2.09 -6.26 -13.27
C ILE A 292 2.83 -7.55 -13.58
N VAL A 293 3.06 -7.81 -14.85
CA VAL A 293 3.86 -8.96 -15.32
C VAL A 293 5.31 -8.51 -15.50
N ASP A 294 6.15 -8.79 -14.51
CA ASP A 294 7.57 -8.42 -14.50
C ASP A 294 8.46 -9.59 -14.92
N HIS A 295 8.07 -10.30 -15.98
CA HIS A 295 8.87 -11.31 -16.63
C HIS A 295 8.47 -11.47 -18.11
N ASN A 296 9.35 -12.06 -18.92
CA ASN A 296 9.08 -12.41 -20.32
C ASN A 296 9.04 -13.93 -20.50
N VAL A 297 8.30 -14.63 -19.63
CA VAL A 297 8.17 -16.10 -19.68
C VAL A 297 6.82 -16.46 -20.27
N THR A 298 6.82 -17.33 -21.27
CA THR A 298 5.63 -18.02 -21.75
C THR A 298 5.67 -19.49 -21.34
N VAL A 299 4.54 -20.02 -20.89
CA VAL A 299 4.42 -21.43 -20.47
C VAL A 299 3.40 -22.13 -21.36
N ALA A 300 3.81 -23.11 -22.14
CA ALA A 300 2.94 -23.93 -23.00
C ALA A 300 2.84 -25.36 -22.50
N ALA A 301 1.60 -25.85 -22.37
CA ALA A 301 1.37 -27.28 -22.29
C ALA A 301 1.67 -27.89 -23.65
N ASP A 302 2.33 -29.04 -23.68
CA ASP A 302 2.51 -29.79 -24.92
C ASP A 302 1.14 -30.20 -25.47
N PRO A 303 0.73 -29.70 -26.66
CA PRO A 303 -0.57 -30.03 -27.22
C PRO A 303 -0.65 -31.47 -27.74
N SER A 304 0.47 -32.18 -27.90
CA SER A 304 0.52 -33.54 -28.48
C SER A 304 -0.06 -34.65 -27.60
N LEU A 305 -0.51 -34.33 -26.38
CA LEU A 305 -1.08 -35.30 -25.42
C LEU A 305 -2.56 -35.09 -25.10
N PHE A 306 -3.27 -34.21 -25.81
CA PHE A 306 -4.72 -33.99 -25.68
C PHE A 306 -5.54 -34.72 -26.76
N GLU A 307 -5.09 -35.89 -27.23
CA GLU A 307 -5.95 -36.76 -28.03
C GLU A 307 -6.92 -37.56 -27.15
N ASN A 308 -8.20 -37.17 -27.24
CA ASN A 308 -9.39 -37.98 -27.01
C ASN A 308 -9.56 -38.66 -25.64
N THR A 309 -10.20 -37.95 -24.72
CA THR A 309 -11.07 -38.60 -23.71
C THR A 309 -12.40 -37.85 -23.62
N VAL A 310 -13.21 -38.00 -24.67
CA VAL A 310 -14.65 -37.80 -24.56
C VAL A 310 -15.22 -39.13 -24.10
N SER A 311 -15.60 -39.23 -22.83
CA SER A 311 -16.58 -40.21 -22.38
C SER A 311 -17.55 -39.53 -21.42
N GLN A 312 -18.82 -39.74 -21.74
CA GLN A 312 -20.01 -39.39 -20.98
C GLN A 312 -19.91 -39.85 -19.51
N GLU A 313 -20.48 -39.08 -18.59
CA GLU A 313 -21.45 -39.58 -17.60
C GLU A 313 -22.02 -38.41 -16.77
N GLY A 314 -23.34 -38.42 -16.62
CA GLY A 314 -24.04 -37.61 -15.62
C GLY A 314 -24.35 -38.47 -14.40
N ALA A 315 -24.27 -37.88 -13.20
CA ALA A 315 -25.01 -38.29 -12.00
C ALA A 315 -24.85 -37.22 -10.90
N ALA A 316 -25.84 -37.17 -10.01
CA ALA A 316 -26.11 -36.13 -9.03
C ALA A 316 -25.04 -35.93 -7.93
N GLN A 317 -24.93 -34.69 -7.45
CA GLN A 317 -24.21 -34.31 -6.23
C GLN A 317 -25.02 -34.65 -4.96
N PRO A 318 -24.42 -35.27 -3.93
CA PRO A 318 -24.95 -35.21 -2.58
C PRO A 318 -24.34 -34.03 -1.80
N ALA A 319 -25.18 -33.36 -1.02
CA ALA A 319 -24.79 -32.34 -0.05
C ALA A 319 -24.06 -32.97 1.15
N ILE A 320 -22.93 -32.39 1.58
CA ILE A 320 -22.31 -32.71 2.87
C ILE A 320 -21.92 -31.42 3.60
N ALA A 321 -22.27 -31.41 4.88
CA ALA A 321 -22.26 -30.32 5.84
C ALA A 321 -20.87 -29.95 6.39
N GLN A 322 -20.79 -28.72 6.90
CA GLN A 322 -19.67 -28.12 7.63
C GLN A 322 -19.42 -28.78 9.00
N ALA A 323 -18.14 -28.94 9.35
CA ALA A 323 -17.69 -29.03 10.73
C ALA A 323 -16.35 -28.27 10.91
N ALA A 324 -16.28 -27.49 11.98
CA ALA A 324 -15.22 -26.56 12.33
C ALA A 324 -14.00 -27.21 12.99
N GLY A 325 -12.81 -26.61 12.84
CA GLY A 325 -11.65 -26.92 13.68
C GLY A 325 -10.30 -26.49 13.10
N ALA A 326 -9.87 -25.26 13.45
CA ALA A 326 -8.51 -24.73 13.53
C ALA A 326 -7.43 -25.19 12.51
N GLN A 327 -7.00 -24.29 11.61
CA GLN A 327 -5.72 -24.39 10.89
C GLN A 327 -5.07 -23.01 10.67
N ALA A 328 -3.75 -23.04 10.54
CA ALA A 328 -2.89 -21.94 10.11
C ALA A 328 -3.45 -21.22 8.86
N VAL A 329 -3.19 -19.92 8.78
CA VAL A 329 -3.75 -18.98 7.79
C VAL A 329 -3.21 -19.28 6.38
N GLY A 330 -3.74 -20.33 5.76
CA GLY A 330 -3.85 -20.47 4.32
C GLY A 330 -5.24 -19.98 3.90
N VAL A 331 -5.30 -18.96 3.07
CA VAL A 331 -6.55 -18.50 2.45
C VAL A 331 -7.13 -19.67 1.63
N PRO A 332 -8.38 -20.11 1.85
CA PRO A 332 -8.94 -21.21 1.09
C PRO A 332 -9.17 -20.77 -0.35
N ALA A 333 -8.53 -21.46 -1.30
CA ALA A 333 -8.80 -21.30 -2.71
C ALA A 333 -10.26 -21.66 -3.01
N ILE A 334 -11.05 -20.67 -3.44
CA ILE A 334 -12.42 -20.88 -3.91
C ILE A 334 -12.37 -21.75 -5.18
N GLY A 335 -13.06 -22.89 -5.12
CA GLY A 335 -13.33 -23.89 -6.15
C GLY A 335 -12.77 -23.63 -7.55
N CYS A 336 -11.59 -24.18 -7.83
CA CYS A 336 -11.15 -24.46 -9.19
C CYS A 336 -11.25 -25.97 -9.42
N SER A 337 -12.06 -26.39 -10.40
CA SER A 337 -12.20 -27.79 -10.79
C SER A 337 -10.83 -28.37 -11.19
N PRO A 338 -10.54 -29.64 -10.85
CA PRO A 338 -9.28 -30.27 -11.24
C PRO A 338 -9.25 -30.48 -12.76
N LEU A 339 -8.36 -29.77 -13.44
CA LEU A 339 -7.99 -30.03 -14.83
C LEU A 339 -6.90 -31.11 -14.87
N SER A 340 -6.96 -32.00 -15.86
CA SER A 340 -5.86 -32.93 -16.16
C SER A 340 -4.57 -32.12 -16.42
N LEU A 341 -3.54 -32.35 -15.61
CA LEU A 341 -2.27 -31.64 -15.75
C LEU A 341 -1.46 -32.20 -16.92
N PRO A 342 -0.85 -31.36 -17.76
CA PRO A 342 0.00 -31.83 -18.85
C PRO A 342 1.23 -32.57 -18.31
N GLN A 343 1.65 -33.62 -19.00
CA GLN A 343 2.83 -34.39 -18.61
C GLN A 343 4.12 -33.58 -18.71
N THR A 344 4.21 -32.62 -19.64
CA THR A 344 5.38 -31.75 -19.79
C THR A 344 4.95 -30.33 -20.13
N LEU A 345 5.67 -29.37 -19.57
CA LEU A 345 5.51 -27.95 -19.88
C LEU A 345 6.73 -27.44 -20.64
N THR A 346 6.49 -26.69 -21.71
CA THR A 346 7.52 -25.90 -22.38
C THR A 346 7.52 -24.50 -21.79
N PHE A 347 8.61 -24.14 -21.14
CA PHE A 347 8.89 -22.79 -20.64
C PHE A 347 9.79 -22.09 -21.65
N SER A 348 9.37 -20.92 -22.14
CA SER A 348 10.20 -20.09 -23.00
C SER A 348 10.43 -18.74 -22.33
N LEU A 349 11.70 -18.44 -22.02
CA LEU A 349 12.13 -17.18 -21.46
C LEU A 349 12.71 -16.32 -22.58
N HIS A 350 11.98 -15.29 -23.02
CA HIS A 350 12.41 -14.45 -24.13
C HIS A 350 13.45 -13.41 -23.75
N SER A 351 13.35 -12.86 -22.54
CA SER A 351 14.35 -11.92 -22.02
C SER A 351 14.38 -11.93 -20.50
N LEU A 352 15.58 -11.73 -19.95
CA LEU A 352 15.76 -11.52 -18.52
C LEU A 352 15.41 -10.08 -18.15
N THR A 353 15.35 -9.14 -19.09
CA THR A 353 14.91 -7.77 -18.80
C THR A 353 13.42 -7.75 -18.42
N GLU A 354 13.06 -7.15 -17.30
CA GLU A 354 11.68 -6.99 -16.84
C GLU A 354 10.92 -6.00 -17.77
N PRO A 355 9.64 -6.21 -18.09
CA PRO A 355 8.91 -5.27 -18.95
C PRO A 355 8.63 -3.90 -18.31
N SER A 356 8.37 -3.86 -16.99
CA SER A 356 7.86 -2.66 -16.28
C SER A 356 6.70 -1.99 -17.04
N PRO A 357 5.60 -2.74 -17.29
CA PRO A 357 4.55 -2.33 -18.21
C PRO A 357 3.73 -1.13 -17.71
N GLU A 358 3.84 -0.77 -16.43
CA GLU A 358 3.24 0.40 -15.79
C GLU A 358 3.94 1.71 -16.16
N ALA A 359 5.26 1.65 -16.32
CA ALA A 359 6.11 2.82 -16.49
C ALA A 359 6.00 3.41 -17.91
N THR A 360 6.11 4.73 -18.01
CA THR A 360 6.10 5.42 -19.30
C THR A 360 7.30 5.01 -20.17
N ALA A 361 7.26 5.36 -21.46
CA ALA A 361 8.41 5.17 -22.34
C ALA A 361 9.65 5.92 -21.85
N ALA A 362 9.48 7.10 -21.25
CA ALA A 362 10.57 7.91 -20.69
C ALA A 362 11.13 7.28 -19.40
N ASP A 363 10.27 6.86 -18.49
CA ASP A 363 10.72 6.25 -17.22
C ASP A 363 11.42 4.91 -17.43
N ARG A 364 11.04 4.15 -18.46
CA ARG A 364 11.76 2.93 -18.85
C ARG A 364 13.18 3.17 -19.35
N GLN A 365 13.56 4.42 -19.65
CA GLN A 365 14.96 4.76 -19.98
C GLN A 365 15.80 5.06 -18.74
N LEU A 366 15.18 5.34 -17.60
CA LEU A 366 15.90 5.62 -16.36
C LEU A 366 16.58 4.35 -15.82
N PRO A 367 17.64 4.48 -14.99
CA PRO A 367 18.35 3.35 -14.42
C PRO A 367 17.41 2.36 -13.70
N ASN A 368 16.55 2.87 -12.81
CA ASN A 368 15.51 2.06 -12.19
C ASN A 368 14.16 2.36 -12.84
N ARG A 369 13.65 1.39 -13.59
CA ARG A 369 12.41 1.51 -14.35
C ARG A 369 11.20 1.34 -13.43
N ILE A 370 10.67 2.45 -12.96
CA ILE A 370 9.49 2.51 -12.08
C ILE A 370 8.53 3.60 -12.52
N ALA A 371 7.25 3.42 -12.21
CA ALA A 371 6.27 4.49 -12.23
C ALA A 371 6.69 5.63 -11.29
N ARG A 372 6.49 6.87 -11.74
CA ARG A 372 6.75 8.09 -10.98
C ARG A 372 5.49 8.95 -10.92
N PRO A 373 5.29 9.71 -9.83
CA PRO A 373 4.11 10.52 -9.70
C PRO A 373 4.27 11.88 -10.39
N GLU A 374 3.28 12.26 -11.17
CA GLU A 374 3.08 13.58 -11.76
C GLU A 374 2.51 14.60 -10.75
N ILE A 375 1.78 14.09 -9.75
CA ILE A 375 1.16 14.88 -8.68
C ILE A 375 1.35 14.17 -7.33
N VAL A 376 1.33 14.95 -6.25
CA VAL A 376 1.36 14.38 -4.90
C VAL A 376 -0.07 13.98 -4.47
N VAL A 377 -0.21 12.81 -3.86
CA VAL A 377 -1.50 12.31 -3.33
C VAL A 377 -1.42 12.27 -1.81
N GLY A 378 -2.46 12.77 -1.14
CA GLY A 378 -2.64 12.63 0.30
C GLY A 378 -4.06 12.20 0.68
N ARG A 379 -4.21 11.62 1.87
CA ARG A 379 -5.50 11.14 2.39
C ARG A 379 -5.73 11.55 3.84
N ILE A 380 -6.93 12.03 4.14
CA ILE A 380 -7.45 12.24 5.49
C ILE A 380 -8.66 11.30 5.62
N ASN A 381 -8.38 10.04 5.96
CA ASN A 381 -9.37 8.98 6.09
C ASN A 381 -9.18 8.25 7.42
N PRO A 382 -9.97 8.56 8.46
CA PRO A 382 -9.93 7.80 9.71
C PRO A 382 -10.95 6.65 9.74
N ARG A 383 -11.66 6.33 8.64
CA ARG A 383 -12.77 5.39 8.69
C ARG A 383 -12.36 4.02 9.24
N SER A 384 -11.18 3.53 8.88
CA SER A 384 -10.71 2.19 9.30
C SER A 384 -10.48 2.09 10.82
N ILE A 385 -10.24 3.21 11.49
CA ILE A 385 -9.92 3.31 12.93
C ILE A 385 -11.03 3.98 13.75
N ALA A 386 -12.04 4.54 13.07
CA ALA A 386 -13.21 5.15 13.68
C ALA A 386 -14.18 4.05 14.12
N VAL A 387 -13.81 3.36 15.18
CA VAL A 387 -14.57 2.27 15.77
C VAL A 387 -14.88 2.54 17.24
N LYS A 388 -16.03 2.06 17.70
CA LYS A 388 -16.45 2.14 19.09
C LYS A 388 -16.64 0.76 19.71
N PRO A 389 -16.33 0.58 21.01
CA PRO A 389 -16.48 -0.69 21.69
C PRO A 389 -17.97 -0.97 21.98
N THR A 390 -18.37 -2.21 21.82
CA THR A 390 -19.68 -2.76 22.16
C THR A 390 -19.50 -4.04 22.97
N ALA A 391 -20.38 -4.26 23.95
CA ALA A 391 -20.40 -5.51 24.72
C ALA A 391 -21.61 -6.36 24.30
N PRO A 392 -21.50 -7.70 24.34
CA PRO A 392 -22.66 -8.58 24.31
C PRO A 392 -23.62 -8.29 25.46
N ILE A 393 -24.92 -8.56 25.25
CA ILE A 393 -26.01 -8.33 26.22
C ILE A 393 -25.81 -9.13 27.54
N SER A 394 -24.98 -10.17 27.54
CA SER A 394 -24.76 -11.06 28.69
C SER A 394 -23.92 -10.47 29.83
N TYR A 395 -23.25 -9.33 29.64
CA TYR A 395 -22.57 -8.60 30.72
C TYR A 395 -23.58 -7.67 31.39
N ASP A 396 -24.08 -8.02 32.60
CA ASP A 396 -24.85 -7.22 33.58
C ASP A 396 -25.76 -6.05 33.08
N GLY A 397 -26.15 -6.04 31.82
CA GLY A 397 -26.66 -4.87 31.10
C GLY A 397 -25.65 -3.75 30.82
N ALA A 398 -24.38 -3.82 31.25
CA ALA A 398 -23.45 -2.68 31.15
C ALA A 398 -22.77 -2.56 29.78
N ALA A 399 -22.69 -1.33 29.28
CA ALA A 399 -21.88 -0.99 28.10
C ALA A 399 -20.38 -0.96 28.46
N PRO A 400 -19.45 -1.18 27.51
CA PRO A 400 -18.00 -1.10 27.76
C PRO A 400 -17.53 0.25 28.32
N LEU A 401 -18.28 1.32 28.06
CA LEU A 401 -18.00 2.67 28.52
C LEU A 401 -19.03 3.09 29.57
N ASN A 402 -18.59 3.78 30.63
CA ASN A 402 -19.48 4.36 31.62
C ASN A 402 -20.18 5.63 31.10
N ALA A 403 -21.03 6.26 31.93
CA ALA A 403 -21.77 7.47 31.56
C ALA A 403 -20.88 8.66 31.15
N SER A 404 -19.60 8.67 31.57
CA SER A 404 -18.61 9.67 31.20
C SER A 404 -17.80 9.29 29.95
N GLY A 405 -18.12 8.17 29.30
CA GLY A 405 -17.40 7.68 28.12
C GLY A 405 -16.06 6.98 28.43
N VAL A 406 -15.77 6.68 29.70
CA VAL A 406 -14.51 6.05 30.13
C VAL A 406 -14.66 4.52 30.14
N PRO A 407 -13.65 3.75 29.68
CA PRO A 407 -13.63 2.29 29.79
C PRO A 407 -13.88 1.80 31.22
N GLN A 408 -14.82 0.87 31.38
CA GLN A 408 -15.16 0.27 32.67
C GLN A 408 -15.03 -1.25 32.67
N ARG A 409 -14.95 -1.82 33.87
CA ARG A 409 -14.98 -3.27 34.09
C ARG A 409 -16.39 -3.79 33.80
N LEU A 410 -16.47 -4.94 33.14
CA LEU A 410 -17.72 -5.66 32.88
C LEU A 410 -17.71 -6.99 33.61
N THR A 411 -18.83 -7.34 34.25
CA THR A 411 -18.98 -8.60 34.98
C THR A 411 -20.03 -9.47 34.31
N ASN A 412 -19.69 -10.75 34.08
CA ASN A 412 -20.57 -11.73 33.44
C ASN A 412 -20.69 -12.98 34.31
N ILE A 413 -21.88 -13.58 34.28
CA ILE A 413 -22.24 -14.82 34.98
C ILE A 413 -22.29 -16.02 33.98
N GLY A 414 -21.84 -15.83 32.74
CA GLY A 414 -21.93 -16.81 31.64
C GLY A 414 -20.67 -16.92 30.78
N PHE A 415 -20.83 -17.41 29.54
CA PHE A 415 -19.73 -17.79 28.64
C PHE A 415 -18.73 -16.66 28.32
N VAL A 416 -17.49 -17.06 28.03
CA VAL A 416 -16.40 -16.17 27.61
C VAL A 416 -16.82 -15.37 26.38
N SER A 417 -16.79 -14.05 26.49
CA SER A 417 -16.89 -13.16 25.35
C SER A 417 -15.87 -12.02 25.46
N SER A 418 -15.61 -11.35 24.35
CA SER A 418 -14.73 -10.19 24.26
C SER A 418 -15.55 -8.95 23.94
N VAL A 419 -15.03 -7.77 24.28
CA VAL A 419 -15.54 -6.52 23.69
C VAL A 419 -15.36 -6.59 22.18
N THR A 420 -16.42 -6.27 21.45
CA THR A 420 -16.40 -6.14 20.00
C THR A 420 -16.30 -4.67 19.61
N TRP A 421 -15.83 -4.39 18.40
CA TRP A 421 -15.64 -3.04 17.88
C TRP A 421 -16.39 -2.88 16.57
N THR A 422 -17.15 -1.79 16.47
CA THR A 422 -18.03 -1.51 15.34
C THR A 422 -17.78 -0.10 14.82
N ARG A 423 -18.04 0.14 13.52
CA ARG A 423 -17.87 1.45 12.89
C ARG A 423 -18.66 2.54 13.62
N ASP A 424 -18.02 3.69 13.75
CA ASP A 424 -18.59 4.89 14.37
C ASP A 424 -18.44 6.11 13.44
N PRO A 425 -19.48 6.39 12.61
CA PRO A 425 -19.48 7.55 11.72
C PRO A 425 -19.37 8.90 12.45
N ASP A 426 -19.78 8.98 13.72
CA ASP A 426 -19.62 10.19 14.50
C ASP A 426 -18.13 10.44 14.82
N LEU A 427 -17.47 9.40 15.32
CA LEU A 427 -16.04 9.42 15.57
C LEU A 427 -15.24 9.70 14.28
N GLU A 428 -15.64 9.13 13.14
CA GLU A 428 -15.03 9.40 11.83
C GLU A 428 -15.01 10.92 11.55
N ARG A 429 -16.15 11.60 11.69
CA ARG A 429 -16.25 13.06 11.51
C ARG A 429 -15.44 13.82 12.55
N ARG A 430 -15.48 13.42 13.81
CA ARG A 430 -14.69 14.06 14.88
C ARG A 430 -13.18 14.00 14.60
N LEU A 431 -12.67 12.85 14.15
CA LEU A 431 -11.25 12.69 13.84
C LEU A 431 -10.82 13.55 12.64
N ILE A 432 -11.69 13.73 11.63
CA ILE A 432 -11.43 14.64 10.51
C ILE A 432 -11.41 16.10 10.99
N VAL A 433 -12.39 16.50 11.80
CA VAL A 433 -12.46 17.86 12.38
C VAL A 433 -11.22 18.15 13.22
N ASP A 434 -10.85 17.21 14.09
CA ASP A 434 -9.67 17.32 14.94
C ASP A 434 -8.38 17.38 14.12
N TYR A 435 -8.27 16.60 13.04
CA TYR A 435 -7.16 16.69 12.10
C TYR A 435 -7.05 18.08 11.48
N ILE A 436 -8.14 18.61 10.93
CA ILE A 436 -8.14 19.92 10.26
C ILE A 436 -7.82 21.04 11.27
N ALA A 437 -8.44 21.02 12.45
CA ALA A 437 -8.18 22.00 13.50
C ALA A 437 -6.70 21.99 13.93
N ARG A 438 -6.11 20.80 14.04
CA ARG A 438 -4.71 20.60 14.38
C ARG A 438 -3.76 21.10 13.29
N ALA A 439 -4.04 20.78 12.03
CA ALA A 439 -3.30 21.28 10.88
C ALA A 439 -3.38 22.81 10.76
N HIS A 440 -4.57 23.39 10.98
CA HIS A 440 -4.76 24.84 11.01
C HIS A 440 -3.96 25.50 12.12
N LYS A 441 -4.06 24.99 13.35
CA LYS A 441 -3.31 25.48 14.50
C LYS A 441 -1.79 25.45 14.24
N PHE A 442 -1.31 24.39 13.60
CA PHE A 442 0.10 24.26 13.19
C PHE A 442 0.51 25.31 12.14
N ARG A 443 -0.33 25.58 11.13
CA ARG A 443 -0.12 26.65 10.13
C ARG A 443 -0.07 28.05 10.73
N LEU A 444 -0.83 28.29 11.80
CA LEU A 444 -0.77 29.53 12.56
C LEU A 444 0.51 29.65 13.42
N GLY A 445 1.36 28.62 13.42
CA GLY A 445 2.62 28.63 14.15
C GLY A 445 2.44 28.37 15.65
N SER A 446 1.41 27.63 16.07
CA SER A 446 1.24 27.27 17.49
C SER A 446 2.43 26.55 18.09
N ASP A 447 3.19 25.86 17.23
CA ASP A 447 4.32 25.04 17.62
C ASP A 447 5.63 25.81 17.50
N ARG A 448 5.60 27.11 17.18
CA ARG A 448 6.80 27.97 17.08
C ARG A 448 7.58 28.07 18.37
N SER A 449 6.92 27.87 19.53
CA SER A 449 7.58 27.84 20.84
C SER A 449 8.35 26.53 21.09
N PHE A 450 8.08 25.46 20.34
CA PHE A 450 8.83 24.23 20.46
C PHE A 450 10.18 24.34 19.72
N PRO A 451 11.26 23.77 20.28
CA PRO A 451 12.54 23.73 19.59
C PRO A 451 12.40 22.96 18.27
N LEU A 452 13.07 23.44 17.22
CA LEU A 452 13.15 22.68 15.98
C LEU A 452 13.99 21.43 16.21
N ARG A 453 13.33 20.27 16.17
CA ARG A 453 13.92 18.99 16.56
C ARG A 453 13.49 17.87 15.63
N VAL A 454 14.45 17.03 15.25
CA VAL A 454 14.19 15.69 14.71
C VAL A 454 14.26 14.68 15.85
N SER A 455 13.48 13.61 15.78
CA SER A 455 13.68 12.51 16.71
C SER A 455 13.39 11.17 16.08
N SER A 456 14.26 10.22 16.36
CA SER A 456 14.10 8.86 15.86
C SER A 456 14.07 7.88 17.02
N ILE A 457 13.26 6.84 16.86
CA ILE A 457 13.14 5.73 17.80
C ILE A 457 13.26 4.41 17.05
N ARG A 458 13.95 3.45 17.65
CA ARG A 458 14.07 2.09 17.15
C ARG A 458 13.56 1.09 18.19
N GLY A 459 12.89 0.03 17.72
CA GLY A 459 12.64 -1.18 18.50
C GLY A 459 13.94 -1.99 18.70
N PRO A 460 13.93 -3.32 18.52
CA PRO A 460 15.15 -4.13 18.67
C PRO A 460 16.23 -3.77 17.64
N ASP A 461 17.50 -3.95 18.00
CA ASP A 461 18.65 -3.81 17.09
C ASP A 461 18.91 -5.10 16.31
N ASP A 462 18.10 -5.37 15.29
CA ASP A 462 18.18 -6.60 14.49
C ASP A 462 18.23 -6.35 12.97
N GLY A 463 18.87 -5.24 12.59
CA GLY A 463 19.04 -4.83 11.19
C GLY A 463 18.13 -3.69 10.74
N LEU A 464 17.32 -3.16 11.65
CA LEU A 464 16.56 -1.92 11.46
C LEU A 464 17.46 -0.68 11.50
N THR A 465 17.08 0.37 10.76
CA THR A 465 17.82 1.63 10.71
C THR A 465 18.00 2.23 12.09
N SER A 466 19.25 2.46 12.51
CA SER A 466 19.53 3.05 13.83
C SER A 466 18.94 4.47 13.96
N PRO A 467 18.53 4.90 15.16
CA PRO A 467 18.00 6.26 15.38
C PRO A 467 18.96 7.35 14.91
N HIS A 468 20.27 7.14 15.06
CA HIS A 468 21.30 8.06 14.62
C HIS A 468 21.33 8.22 13.09
N SER A 469 21.36 7.10 12.37
CA SER A 469 21.33 7.09 10.90
C SER A 469 20.06 7.72 10.36
N PHE A 470 18.92 7.43 11.01
CA PHE A 470 17.63 7.99 10.61
C PHE A 470 17.57 9.50 10.85
N ASN A 471 18.02 9.99 12.00
CA ASN A 471 18.12 11.44 12.25
C ASN A 471 19.09 12.12 11.28
N THR A 472 20.19 11.47 10.90
CA THR A 472 21.14 11.99 9.89
C THR A 472 20.46 12.18 8.53
N LEU A 473 19.58 11.24 8.14
CA LEU A 473 18.75 11.37 6.95
C LEU A 473 17.74 12.50 7.06
N LEU A 474 17.03 12.64 8.19
CA LEU A 474 15.88 13.55 8.33
C LEU A 474 16.28 15.01 8.57
N ARG A 475 17.34 15.25 9.34
CA ARG A 475 17.78 16.58 9.79
C ARG A 475 17.94 17.60 8.65
N PRO A 476 18.50 17.26 7.47
CA PRO A 476 18.70 18.24 6.41
C PRO A 476 17.38 18.76 5.82
N ALA A 477 16.20 18.19 6.13
CA ALA A 477 14.90 18.71 5.69
C ALA A 477 14.65 20.16 6.14
N PHE A 478 15.32 20.58 7.21
CA PHE A 478 15.24 21.93 7.76
C PHE A 478 16.31 22.91 7.24
N GLY A 479 17.18 22.47 6.32
CA GLY A 479 18.29 23.26 5.79
C GLY A 479 19.39 23.54 6.83
N SER A 480 20.25 24.52 6.54
CA SER A 480 21.35 24.95 7.41
C SER A 480 20.93 25.95 8.51
N LEU A 481 19.64 26.27 8.59
CA LEU A 481 19.19 27.53 9.17
C LEU A 481 19.25 27.59 10.71
N LEU A 482 19.35 26.48 11.44
CA LEU A 482 19.48 26.44 12.90
C LEU A 482 20.15 25.14 13.36
N PRO A 483 20.77 25.08 14.55
CA PRO A 483 21.11 23.82 15.18
C PRO A 483 19.82 23.05 15.48
N VAL A 484 19.48 22.11 14.62
CA VAL A 484 18.37 21.19 14.83
C VAL A 484 18.78 20.25 15.96
N GLN A 485 18.05 20.30 17.07
CA GLN A 485 18.25 19.34 18.15
C GLN A 485 17.83 17.95 17.67
N GLN A 486 18.44 16.91 18.22
CA GLN A 486 18.03 15.54 17.93
C GLN A 486 17.89 14.74 19.22
N THR A 487 16.91 13.85 19.23
CA THR A 487 16.75 12.83 20.27
C THR A 487 16.67 11.47 19.63
N GLU A 488 17.36 10.51 20.24
CA GLU A 488 17.57 9.15 19.75
C GLU A 488 17.16 8.20 20.86
N PHE A 489 16.29 7.25 20.53
CA PHE A 489 15.82 6.21 21.45
C PHE A 489 16.09 4.88 20.79
N ASP A 490 16.95 4.08 21.39
CA ASP A 490 17.40 2.81 20.84
C ASP A 490 17.04 1.67 21.78
N ASP A 491 16.78 0.48 21.23
CA ASP A 491 16.26 -0.67 21.97
C ASP A 491 15.10 -0.25 22.91
N ALA A 492 14.14 0.48 22.32
CA ALA A 492 13.10 1.15 23.07
C ALA A 492 11.97 0.19 23.43
N SER A 493 11.33 0.43 24.58
CA SER A 493 10.10 -0.27 24.99
C SER A 493 8.83 0.47 24.53
N SER A 494 7.65 -0.14 24.70
CA SER A 494 6.37 0.55 24.47
C SER A 494 6.19 1.79 25.36
N VAL A 495 6.70 1.78 26.59
CA VAL A 495 6.69 2.96 27.48
C VAL A 495 7.63 4.05 26.97
N ASP A 496 8.83 3.67 26.49
CA ASP A 496 9.78 4.61 25.87
C ASP A 496 9.16 5.26 24.62
N PHE A 497 8.43 4.48 23.82
CA PHE A 497 7.69 5.00 22.67
C PHE A 497 6.64 6.06 23.07
N VAL A 498 5.87 5.83 24.12
CA VAL A 498 4.90 6.82 24.63
C VAL A 498 5.62 8.07 25.16
N ALA A 499 6.74 7.91 25.87
CA ALA A 499 7.55 9.02 26.33
C ALA A 499 8.17 9.82 25.18
N TRP A 500 8.58 9.12 24.12
CA TRP A 500 9.10 9.70 22.89
C TRP A 500 8.05 10.54 22.15
N LEU A 501 6.80 10.07 22.04
CA LEU A 501 5.70 10.84 21.43
C LEU A 501 5.46 12.19 22.14
N LYS A 502 5.71 12.26 23.45
CA LYS A 502 5.57 13.50 24.24
C LYS A 502 6.67 14.53 23.99
N GLN A 503 7.79 14.14 23.35
CA GLN A 503 8.88 15.07 23.06
C GLN A 503 8.44 16.17 22.09
N PRO A 504 9.02 17.38 22.15
CA PRO A 504 8.72 18.43 21.18
C PRO A 504 9.55 18.23 19.90
N ALA A 505 9.19 17.23 19.08
CA ALA A 505 9.84 16.96 17.79
C ALA A 505 8.81 16.97 16.65
N VAL A 506 9.10 17.77 15.61
CA VAL A 506 8.18 17.99 14.48
C VAL A 506 8.37 16.96 13.38
N LEU A 507 9.59 16.49 13.12
CA LEU A 507 9.84 15.42 12.14
C LEU A 507 10.43 14.20 12.85
N ARG A 508 9.80 13.05 12.62
CA ARG A 508 10.06 11.83 13.39
C ARG A 508 10.36 10.63 12.51
N GLY A 509 11.32 9.81 12.94
CA GLY A 509 11.62 8.49 12.38
C GLY A 509 11.19 7.38 13.33
N ILE A 510 10.53 6.35 12.82
CA ILE A 510 10.24 5.12 13.57
C ILE A 510 10.83 3.94 12.80
N ALA A 511 11.72 3.18 13.44
CA ALA A 511 12.26 1.93 12.90
C ALA A 511 11.84 0.78 13.81
N ALA A 512 10.90 -0.04 13.35
CA ALA A 512 10.35 -1.15 14.14
C ALA A 512 9.87 -2.24 13.19
N HIS A 513 9.94 -3.51 13.61
CA HIS A 513 9.11 -4.53 12.98
C HIS A 513 7.67 -4.12 13.12
N SER A 514 6.90 -4.30 12.06
CA SER A 514 5.52 -3.87 12.03
C SER A 514 4.73 -4.78 11.12
N ASP A 515 3.44 -4.82 11.36
CA ASP A 515 2.46 -5.37 10.47
C ASP A 515 1.33 -4.34 10.25
N ARG A 516 0.26 -4.78 9.59
CA ARG A 516 -0.95 -3.97 9.37
C ARG A 516 -1.61 -3.42 10.64
N VAL A 517 -1.31 -3.93 11.84
CA VAL A 517 -2.05 -3.63 13.08
C VAL A 517 -1.18 -3.20 14.26
N ASN A 518 0.13 -3.45 14.25
CA ASN A 518 1.03 -3.08 15.32
C ASN A 518 2.46 -2.75 14.85
N SER A 519 3.22 -2.13 15.74
CA SER A 519 4.67 -1.96 15.67
C SER A 519 5.31 -2.53 16.94
N GLN A 520 6.35 -3.35 16.75
CA GLN A 520 7.01 -4.13 17.79
C GLN A 520 8.26 -3.43 18.29
N PHE A 521 8.36 -3.33 19.62
CA PHE A 521 9.48 -2.70 20.31
C PHE A 521 10.30 -3.71 21.12
N GLU A 522 9.79 -4.95 21.29
CA GLU A 522 10.40 -6.15 21.90
C GLU A 522 10.90 -6.04 23.35
N LYS A 523 11.31 -4.86 23.81
CA LYS A 523 11.64 -4.60 25.20
C LYS A 523 10.38 -4.55 26.06
N TYR A 524 10.33 -5.47 27.01
CA TYR A 524 9.19 -5.68 27.89
C TYR A 524 8.85 -4.41 28.68
N SER A 525 7.60 -3.96 28.55
CA SER A 525 6.96 -3.01 29.47
C SER A 525 5.98 -3.74 30.37
N SER A 526 5.97 -3.44 31.67
CA SER A 526 4.88 -3.93 32.51
C SER A 526 3.57 -3.27 32.04
N ALA A 527 2.47 -4.04 32.10
CA ALA A 527 1.16 -3.50 31.71
C ALA A 527 0.81 -2.23 32.50
N ARG A 528 1.20 -2.18 33.78
CA ARG A 528 0.91 -1.03 34.65
C ARG A 528 1.69 0.22 34.22
N ASP A 529 2.96 0.08 33.84
CA ASP A 529 3.76 1.22 33.39
C ASP A 529 3.20 1.80 32.09
N LEU A 530 2.76 0.93 31.17
CA LEU A 530 2.11 1.36 29.94
C LEU A 530 0.76 2.05 30.21
N GLU A 531 -0.06 1.51 31.10
CA GLU A 531 -1.31 2.13 31.56
C GLU A 531 -1.06 3.55 32.11
N ILE A 532 -0.06 3.71 32.99
CA ILE A 532 0.33 5.03 33.53
C ILE A 532 0.82 5.94 32.40
N ALA A 533 1.65 5.44 31.49
CA ALA A 533 2.22 6.22 30.40
C ALA A 533 1.13 6.80 29.47
N VAL A 534 0.06 6.04 29.22
CA VAL A 534 -1.11 6.47 28.44
C VAL A 534 -2.18 7.19 29.27
N GLY A 535 -1.88 7.56 30.51
CA GLY A 535 -2.74 8.42 31.33
C GLY A 535 -3.93 7.73 31.99
N ALA A 536 -3.88 6.41 32.22
CA ALA A 536 -4.92 5.67 32.95
C ALA A 536 -4.78 5.87 34.48
N PRO A 537 -5.68 6.62 35.17
CA PRO A 537 -5.51 7.03 36.57
C PRO A 537 -5.58 5.90 37.61
N ALA A 538 -6.45 4.91 37.43
CA ALA A 538 -6.59 3.75 38.32
C ALA A 538 -6.22 2.45 37.57
N PHE A 539 -6.27 1.28 38.22
CA PHE A 539 -5.91 -0.03 37.65
C PHE A 539 -6.69 -0.36 36.36
N GLY A 540 -6.24 0.17 35.23
CA GLY A 540 -6.82 0.00 33.91
C GLY A 540 -7.91 0.99 33.49
N GLU A 541 -8.50 1.77 34.40
CA GLU A 541 -9.50 2.79 34.02
C GLU A 541 -8.87 3.82 33.08
N GLY A 542 -9.39 3.94 31.85
CA GLY A 542 -8.79 4.76 30.79
C GLY A 542 -7.99 3.98 29.73
N SER A 543 -7.78 2.67 29.91
CA SER A 543 -7.21 1.80 28.88
C SER A 543 -8.28 1.33 27.90
N TRP A 544 -8.14 1.68 26.62
CA TRP A 544 -9.08 1.33 25.55
C TRP A 544 -8.86 -0.09 25.00
N ARG A 545 -8.68 -1.06 25.91
CA ARG A 545 -8.53 -2.49 25.63
C ARG A 545 -9.03 -3.27 26.83
N TRP A 546 -9.78 -4.35 26.59
CA TRP A 546 -10.31 -5.21 27.65
C TRP A 546 -9.60 -6.56 27.66
N VAL A 547 -9.15 -6.98 28.84
CA VAL A 547 -8.55 -8.30 29.08
C VAL A 547 -9.52 -9.15 29.86
N TYR A 548 -9.74 -10.36 29.36
CA TYR A 548 -10.53 -11.37 30.05
C TYR A 548 -9.78 -11.95 31.25
N LYS A 549 -10.46 -12.01 32.39
CA LYS A 549 -9.98 -12.64 33.62
C LYS A 549 -11.06 -13.55 34.21
N LEU A 550 -10.67 -14.80 34.46
CA LEU A 550 -11.47 -15.79 35.15
C LEU A 550 -11.32 -15.60 36.67
N ASN A 551 -12.41 -15.28 37.37
CA ASN A 551 -12.44 -15.08 38.81
C ASN A 551 -13.46 -16.05 39.44
N GLY A 552 -13.07 -17.32 39.60
CA GLY A 552 -13.95 -18.36 40.12
C GLY A 552 -15.16 -18.60 39.22
N ALA A 553 -16.37 -18.43 39.77
CA ALA A 553 -17.63 -18.54 39.02
C ALA A 553 -17.99 -17.28 38.21
N THR A 554 -17.22 -16.20 38.34
CA THR A 554 -17.48 -14.94 37.64
C THR A 554 -16.42 -14.63 36.61
N ASN A 555 -16.86 -14.18 35.44
CA ASN A 555 -16.00 -13.78 34.36
C ASN A 555 -15.96 -12.25 34.30
N THR A 556 -14.76 -11.68 34.20
CA THR A 556 -14.60 -10.23 34.12
C THR A 556 -13.82 -9.82 32.89
N LEU A 557 -14.29 -8.76 32.23
CA LEU A 557 -13.50 -8.01 31.25
C LEU A 557 -13.01 -6.75 31.94
N THR A 558 -11.70 -6.64 32.11
CA THR A 558 -11.09 -5.48 32.79
C THR A 558 -10.31 -4.65 31.76
N PRO A 559 -10.55 -3.34 31.67
CA PRO A 559 -9.67 -2.43 30.94
C PRO A 559 -8.20 -2.66 31.35
N SER A 560 -7.30 -3.03 30.43
CA SER A 560 -5.88 -3.27 30.75
C SER A 560 -5.03 -3.53 29.50
N PHE A 561 -3.71 -3.29 29.62
CA PHE A 561 -2.69 -3.74 28.66
C PHE A 561 -2.00 -5.06 29.05
N ALA A 562 -2.53 -5.82 30.01
CA ALA A 562 -2.00 -7.14 30.35
C ALA A 562 -1.89 -8.04 29.10
N ASN A 563 -0.79 -8.81 29.01
CA ASN A 563 -0.45 -9.66 27.87
C ASN A 563 -0.19 -8.91 26.55
N MET A 564 0.23 -7.63 26.61
CA MET A 564 0.68 -6.85 25.44
C MET A 564 2.00 -6.14 25.79
N PRO A 565 3.10 -6.88 26.06
CA PRO A 565 4.28 -6.30 26.67
C PRO A 565 5.20 -5.53 25.71
N VAL A 566 5.05 -5.72 24.40
CA VAL A 566 6.05 -5.29 23.39
C VAL A 566 5.46 -4.55 22.20
N ASP A 567 4.13 -4.54 22.05
CA ASP A 567 3.46 -3.99 20.88
C ASP A 567 2.88 -2.62 21.17
N VAL A 568 3.04 -1.71 20.21
CA VAL A 568 2.26 -0.48 20.13
C VAL A 568 1.26 -0.63 18.98
N ASN A 569 -0.02 -0.49 19.30
CA ASN A 569 -1.12 -0.70 18.35
C ASN A 569 -2.27 0.31 18.59
N PHE A 570 -3.36 0.15 17.85
CA PHE A 570 -4.59 0.94 17.97
C PHE A 570 -5.00 1.24 19.41
N HIS A 571 -4.95 0.26 20.32
CA HIS A 571 -5.41 0.45 21.70
C HIS A 571 -4.54 1.41 22.50
N VAL A 572 -3.22 1.40 22.27
CA VAL A 572 -2.30 2.37 22.88
C VAL A 572 -2.61 3.77 22.36
N TYR A 573 -2.69 3.92 21.03
CA TYR A 573 -2.97 5.20 20.40
C TYR A 573 -4.33 5.78 20.81
N ARG A 574 -5.37 4.95 20.80
CA ARG A 574 -6.73 5.33 21.22
C ARG A 574 -6.76 5.81 22.66
N SER A 575 -6.02 5.14 23.56
CA SER A 575 -5.93 5.56 24.96
C SER A 575 -5.21 6.89 25.12
N LEU A 576 -4.13 7.13 24.37
CA LEU A 576 -3.43 8.42 24.37
C LEU A 576 -4.34 9.58 23.97
N TRP A 577 -5.17 9.37 22.93
CA TRP A 577 -6.08 10.39 22.40
C TRP A 577 -7.23 10.69 23.38
N GLU A 578 -7.91 9.66 23.86
CA GLU A 578 -9.05 9.80 24.78
C GLU A 578 -8.65 10.39 26.13
N ASN A 579 -7.46 10.02 26.63
CA ASN A 579 -6.91 10.55 27.88
C ASN A 579 -6.17 11.89 27.67
N LYS A 580 -6.18 12.44 26.45
CA LYS A 580 -5.55 13.74 26.09
C LYS A 580 -4.07 13.84 26.48
N VAL A 581 -3.37 12.72 26.49
CA VAL A 581 -1.97 12.62 26.94
C VAL A 581 -1.04 13.49 26.09
N LEU A 582 -1.36 13.64 24.81
CA LEU A 582 -0.57 14.41 23.86
C LEU A 582 -1.10 15.84 23.64
N ALA A 583 -2.05 16.34 24.43
CA ALA A 583 -2.62 17.67 24.22
C ALA A 583 -1.59 18.81 24.29
N GLY A 584 -0.51 18.63 25.05
CA GLY A 584 0.62 19.56 25.15
C GLY A 584 1.83 19.19 24.29
N ALA A 585 1.78 18.09 23.52
CA ALA A 585 2.88 17.67 22.65
C ALA A 585 2.84 18.44 21.32
N ALA A 586 4.02 18.57 20.69
CA ALA A 586 4.11 19.14 19.35
C ALA A 586 3.40 18.26 18.32
N GLN A 587 2.86 18.90 17.29
CA GLN A 587 2.37 18.22 16.10
C GLN A 587 3.53 17.62 15.32
N MET A 588 3.29 16.47 14.66
CA MET A 588 4.39 15.70 14.10
C MET A 588 4.13 15.16 12.69
N PHE A 589 5.19 15.13 11.90
CA PHE A 589 5.33 14.40 10.66
C PHE A 589 6.16 13.16 10.93
N ILE A 590 5.75 12.03 10.37
CA ILE A 590 6.32 10.72 10.70
C ILE A 590 6.79 10.04 9.42
N ILE A 591 8.00 9.50 9.46
CA ILE A 591 8.48 8.49 8.51
C ILE A 591 8.62 7.19 9.28
N HIS A 592 7.90 6.15 8.84
CA HIS A 592 7.91 4.85 9.50
C HIS A 592 8.56 3.80 8.59
N ASP A 593 9.74 3.34 9.00
CA ASP A 593 10.56 2.28 8.42
C ASP A 593 10.08 0.90 8.91
N GLY A 594 8.76 0.72 9.07
CA GLY A 594 8.17 -0.54 9.50
C GLY A 594 7.51 -1.26 8.33
N CYS A 595 7.41 -2.57 8.41
CA CYS A 595 6.76 -3.38 7.40
C CYS A 595 5.23 -3.24 7.49
N GLU A 596 4.53 -3.23 6.36
CA GLU A 596 3.06 -3.29 6.27
C GLU A 596 2.25 -2.26 7.10
N VAL A 597 2.86 -1.20 7.63
CA VAL A 597 2.22 -0.19 8.48
C VAL A 597 0.98 0.43 7.83
N MET A 598 1.01 0.59 6.51
CA MET A 598 -0.06 1.20 5.73
C MET A 598 -1.04 0.17 5.13
N ARG A 599 -0.84 -1.13 5.38
CA ARG A 599 -1.61 -2.21 4.76
C ARG A 599 -2.94 -2.36 5.48
N PHE A 600 -4.04 -2.45 4.74
CA PHE A 600 -5.35 -2.72 5.32
C PHE A 600 -5.58 -4.21 5.45
N ALA A 601 -6.33 -4.59 6.48
CA ALA A 601 -6.91 -5.92 6.54
C ALA A 601 -8.13 -6.01 5.61
N ASN A 602 -8.33 -7.16 4.98
CA ASN A 602 -9.47 -7.48 4.12
C ASN A 602 -9.59 -6.65 2.83
N SER A 603 -8.71 -5.70 2.58
CA SER A 603 -8.66 -4.90 1.34
C SER A 603 -8.42 -5.74 0.09
N GLU A 604 -7.90 -6.95 0.24
CA GLU A 604 -7.71 -7.94 -0.82
C GLU A 604 -9.02 -8.55 -1.34
N THR A 605 -10.13 -8.42 -0.60
CA THR A 605 -11.39 -9.13 -0.89
C THR A 605 -12.64 -8.28 -0.72
N LEU A 606 -12.55 -7.16 -0.01
CA LEU A 606 -13.69 -6.31 0.31
C LEU A 606 -13.49 -4.91 -0.27
N PRO A 607 -14.56 -4.27 -0.79
CA PRO A 607 -14.49 -2.89 -1.23
C PRO A 607 -14.26 -1.93 -0.05
N TYR A 608 -13.67 -0.77 -0.31
CA TYR A 608 -13.23 0.25 0.66
C TYR A 608 -14.33 0.75 1.61
N ASN A 609 -15.60 0.62 1.20
CA ASN A 609 -16.77 1.03 1.94
C ASN A 609 -17.39 -0.09 2.80
N ASP A 610 -16.86 -1.32 2.74
CA ASP A 610 -17.33 -2.43 3.58
C ASP A 610 -17.09 -2.14 5.08
N VAL A 611 -17.96 -2.65 5.93
CA VAL A 611 -17.85 -2.46 7.39
C VAL A 611 -16.56 -3.09 7.94
N ASN A 612 -16.08 -4.18 7.35
CA ASN A 612 -14.89 -4.92 7.77
C ASN A 612 -13.61 -4.47 7.04
N TYR A 613 -13.68 -3.51 6.12
CA TYR A 613 -12.51 -2.99 5.41
C TYR A 613 -11.51 -2.33 6.37
N GLY A 614 -10.27 -2.82 6.45
CA GLY A 614 -9.26 -2.31 7.36
C GLY A 614 -9.43 -2.76 8.82
N GLN A 615 -10.25 -3.77 9.08
CA GLN A 615 -10.45 -4.36 10.41
C GLN A 615 -10.23 -5.88 10.36
N VAL A 616 -9.14 -6.39 10.95
CA VAL A 616 -8.79 -7.84 10.92
C VAL A 616 -9.84 -8.68 11.64
N ASP A 617 -10.33 -8.19 12.77
CA ASP A 617 -11.31 -8.90 13.59
C ASP A 617 -12.23 -7.95 14.35
N SER A 618 -13.24 -8.52 15.00
CA SER A 618 -14.15 -7.76 15.84
C SER A 618 -13.51 -7.25 17.13
N LYS A 619 -12.25 -7.57 17.46
CA LYS A 619 -11.61 -7.24 18.76
C LYS A 619 -10.84 -5.92 18.76
N GLY A 620 -10.97 -5.12 17.70
CA GLY A 620 -10.36 -3.79 17.61
C GLY A 620 -9.00 -3.81 16.91
N THR A 621 -8.72 -4.87 16.16
CA THR A 621 -7.52 -5.01 15.36
C THR A 621 -7.70 -4.24 14.04
N VAL A 622 -7.31 -2.96 14.03
CA VAL A 622 -7.49 -2.01 12.92
C VAL A 622 -6.16 -1.44 12.40
N SER A 623 -6.19 -0.64 11.33
CA SER A 623 -5.01 -0.08 10.66
C SER A 623 -4.03 0.62 11.62
N ASN A 624 -2.77 0.17 11.60
CA ASN A 624 -1.68 0.75 12.39
C ASN A 624 -1.36 2.18 11.96
N GLY A 625 -1.05 2.40 10.68
CA GLY A 625 -0.66 3.71 10.14
C GLY A 625 -1.72 4.79 10.35
N GLU A 626 -3.00 4.48 10.11
CA GLU A 626 -4.08 5.44 10.37
C GLU A 626 -4.25 5.69 11.88
N SER A 627 -4.09 4.68 12.74
CA SER A 627 -4.17 4.86 14.20
C SER A 627 -3.09 5.81 14.70
N LEU A 628 -1.84 5.61 14.26
CA LEU A 628 -0.72 6.49 14.58
C LEU A 628 -1.00 7.91 14.08
N MET A 629 -1.47 8.06 12.85
CA MET A 629 -1.72 9.36 12.24
C MET A 629 -2.77 10.19 12.99
N PHE A 630 -3.92 9.59 13.31
CA PHE A 630 -5.06 10.34 13.86
C PHE A 630 -5.05 10.47 15.37
N TYR A 631 -4.58 9.44 16.09
CA TYR A 631 -4.62 9.44 17.56
C TYR A 631 -3.30 9.90 18.20
N ALA A 632 -2.18 9.94 17.47
CA ALA A 632 -0.88 10.37 18.01
C ALA A 632 -0.42 11.77 17.51
N ASN A 633 -1.36 12.69 17.26
CA ASN A 633 -1.07 14.06 16.78
C ASN A 633 -0.30 14.14 15.44
N GLY A 634 -0.49 13.15 14.55
CA GLY A 634 0.11 13.16 13.22
C GLY A 634 -0.46 14.25 12.31
N LEU A 635 0.40 14.87 11.51
CA LEU A 635 0.08 15.81 10.43
C LEU A 635 0.37 15.23 9.04
N GLY A 636 1.38 14.38 8.93
CA GLY A 636 1.70 13.57 7.77
C GLY A 636 2.41 12.29 8.18
N LEU A 637 2.12 11.18 7.51
CA LEU A 637 2.80 9.91 7.70
C LEU A 637 3.22 9.38 6.32
N MET A 638 4.50 9.03 6.19
CA MET A 638 5.02 8.26 5.06
C MET A 638 5.53 6.92 5.56
N ALA A 639 5.02 5.83 5.00
CA ALA A 639 5.30 4.47 5.49
C ALA A 639 5.05 3.42 4.40
N ARG A 640 5.41 2.17 4.68
CA ARG A 640 5.38 1.07 3.71
C ARG A 640 4.20 0.12 3.88
N ASN A 641 3.90 -0.59 2.79
CA ASN A 641 2.96 -1.70 2.70
C ASN A 641 3.59 -3.09 2.60
N LYS A 642 4.92 -3.19 2.48
CA LYS A 642 5.62 -4.45 2.27
C LYS A 642 6.93 -4.52 3.08
N VAL A 643 7.41 -5.73 3.32
CA VAL A 643 8.62 -6.04 4.09
C VAL A 643 9.88 -5.71 3.29
N PHE A 644 10.53 -4.59 3.60
CA PHE A 644 11.86 -4.22 3.11
C PHE A 644 12.57 -3.33 4.12
N ASN A 645 13.91 -3.35 4.15
CA ASN A 645 14.70 -2.41 4.93
C ASN A 645 15.30 -1.38 3.97
N ASP A 646 14.55 -0.31 3.71
CA ASP A 646 15.00 0.82 2.90
C ASP A 646 14.69 2.16 3.57
N THR A 647 15.46 3.19 3.20
CA THR A 647 15.25 4.56 3.68
C THR A 647 14.85 5.45 2.50
N PRO A 648 14.00 6.48 2.72
CA PRO A 648 13.48 7.29 1.63
C PRO A 648 14.50 8.31 1.11
N VAL A 649 15.50 7.87 0.34
CA VAL A 649 16.55 8.72 -0.24
C VAL A 649 15.96 9.78 -1.18
N GLY A 650 16.42 11.04 -1.15
CA GLY A 650 15.85 12.10 -1.99
C GLY A 650 14.59 12.75 -1.42
N PHE A 651 14.00 12.18 -0.35
CA PHE A 651 12.88 12.77 0.37
C PHE A 651 13.21 14.18 0.86
N VAL A 652 14.34 14.32 1.54
CA VAL A 652 14.75 15.55 2.22
C VAL A 652 15.04 16.69 1.23
N GLU A 653 15.68 16.36 0.12
CA GLU A 653 15.97 17.28 -0.97
C GLU A 653 14.68 17.84 -1.57
N ALA A 654 13.69 16.97 -1.81
CA ALA A 654 12.40 17.40 -2.36
C ALA A 654 11.53 18.17 -1.37
N VAL A 655 11.55 17.81 -0.09
CA VAL A 655 10.91 18.63 0.97
C VAL A 655 11.53 20.02 0.97
N ARG A 656 12.86 20.14 0.91
CA ARG A 656 13.53 21.45 0.87
C ARG A 656 13.19 22.24 -0.39
N ALA A 657 13.27 21.59 -1.56
CA ALA A 657 13.00 22.22 -2.85
C ALA A 657 11.55 22.71 -2.98
N SER A 658 10.61 22.04 -2.31
CA SER A 658 9.21 22.45 -2.24
C SER A 658 8.93 23.52 -1.17
N GLY A 659 9.94 24.15 -0.57
CA GLY A 659 9.74 25.15 0.49
C GLY A 659 9.32 24.55 1.83
N GLY A 660 9.72 23.30 2.08
CA GLY A 660 9.51 22.58 3.33
C GLY A 660 8.29 21.65 3.35
N ARG A 661 7.63 21.38 2.22
CA ARG A 661 6.35 20.64 2.19
C ARG A 661 6.56 19.14 2.30
N PHE A 662 6.00 18.52 3.33
CA PHE A 662 6.23 17.12 3.67
C PHE A 662 5.87 16.18 2.51
N GLY A 663 4.72 16.39 1.88
CA GLY A 663 4.22 15.46 0.88
C GLY A 663 5.06 15.35 -0.38
N TYR A 664 5.81 16.41 -0.72
CA TYR A 664 6.72 16.39 -1.87
C TYR A 664 7.93 15.49 -1.62
N GLY A 665 8.23 15.15 -0.37
CA GLY A 665 9.24 14.15 -0.05
C GLY A 665 8.89 12.75 -0.60
N TRP A 666 7.61 12.37 -0.61
CA TRP A 666 7.16 11.11 -1.22
C TRP A 666 7.46 11.07 -2.72
N ALA A 667 7.06 12.10 -3.47
CA ALA A 667 7.37 12.21 -4.89
C ALA A 667 8.88 12.32 -5.15
N GLY A 668 9.61 13.05 -4.28
CA GLY A 668 11.05 13.16 -4.31
C GLY A 668 11.77 11.82 -4.18
N TYR A 669 11.31 10.99 -3.26
CA TYR A 669 11.83 9.65 -3.06
C TYR A 669 11.69 8.80 -4.34
N LEU A 670 10.52 8.77 -4.95
CA LEU A 670 10.29 7.97 -6.16
C LEU A 670 11.11 8.49 -7.35
N ASN A 671 11.31 9.81 -7.46
CA ASN A 671 12.20 10.40 -8.45
C ASN A 671 13.67 10.00 -8.24
N ALA A 672 14.16 10.03 -7.00
CA ALA A 672 15.52 9.62 -6.67
C ALA A 672 15.73 8.12 -6.90
N GLU A 673 14.76 7.28 -6.53
CA GLU A 673 14.78 5.85 -6.78
C GLU A 673 14.85 5.53 -8.27
N ALA A 674 14.11 6.24 -9.12
CA ALA A 674 14.18 6.04 -10.57
C ALA A 674 15.57 6.35 -11.14
N GLY A 675 16.27 7.33 -10.57
CA GLY A 675 17.64 7.70 -10.94
C GLY A 675 18.74 6.80 -10.34
N ASN A 676 18.39 5.84 -9.48
CA ASN A 676 19.37 5.04 -8.75
C ASN A 676 20.07 4.02 -9.66
N GLN A 677 21.34 4.29 -9.99
CA GLN A 677 22.18 3.42 -10.82
C GLN A 677 22.39 2.03 -10.21
N GLY A 678 22.45 1.93 -8.87
CA GLY A 678 22.60 0.65 -8.18
C GLY A 678 21.39 -0.29 -8.35
N MET A 679 20.27 0.27 -8.82
CA MET A 679 19.03 -0.42 -9.11
C MET A 679 18.85 -0.70 -10.62
N ASP A 680 19.84 -0.47 -11.49
CA ASP A 680 19.71 -0.86 -12.91
C ASP A 680 19.90 -2.37 -13.10
N GLU A 681 18.83 -3.12 -13.39
CA GLU A 681 18.94 -4.57 -13.68
C GLU A 681 19.77 -4.86 -14.92
N ARG A 682 19.82 -3.94 -15.89
CA ARG A 682 20.51 -4.20 -17.16
C ARG A 682 22.01 -4.28 -16.96
N ALA A 683 22.50 -3.74 -15.84
CA ALA A 683 23.90 -3.75 -15.45
C ALA A 683 24.27 -4.95 -14.54
N VAL A 684 23.32 -5.78 -14.12
CA VAL A 684 23.55 -6.86 -13.16
C VAL A 684 23.60 -8.21 -13.88
N ASP A 685 24.55 -9.07 -13.51
CA ASP A 685 24.61 -10.46 -13.97
C ASP A 685 23.32 -11.19 -13.53
N PRO A 686 22.49 -11.65 -14.49
CA PRO A 686 21.19 -12.23 -14.19
C PRO A 686 21.27 -13.63 -13.57
N THR A 687 22.46 -14.24 -13.49
CA THR A 687 22.67 -15.58 -12.93
C THR A 687 22.82 -15.60 -11.41
N ILE A 688 22.98 -14.42 -10.78
CA ILE A 688 23.16 -14.26 -9.33
C ILE A 688 21.84 -14.56 -8.59
N PRO A 689 21.83 -15.44 -7.56
CA PRO A 689 20.63 -15.80 -6.79
C PRO A 689 19.88 -14.63 -6.13
N ASP A 690 20.56 -13.53 -5.85
CA ASP A 690 20.02 -12.32 -5.17
C ASP A 690 19.06 -11.48 -6.04
N ARG A 691 18.68 -12.00 -7.21
CA ARG A 691 17.82 -11.28 -8.14
C ARG A 691 16.44 -10.97 -7.56
N ARG A 692 15.84 -11.87 -6.77
CA ARG A 692 14.51 -11.63 -6.16
C ARG A 692 14.50 -10.39 -5.28
N TYR A 693 15.52 -10.25 -4.42
CA TYR A 693 15.62 -9.15 -3.49
C TYR A 693 15.73 -7.83 -4.25
N ARG A 694 16.61 -7.77 -5.26
CA ARG A 694 16.75 -6.60 -6.15
C ARG A 694 15.47 -6.29 -6.93
N THR A 695 14.89 -7.30 -7.58
CA THR A 695 13.66 -7.19 -8.37
C THR A 695 12.52 -6.59 -7.55
N LEU A 696 12.40 -6.94 -6.26
CA LEU A 696 11.39 -6.34 -5.37
C LEU A 696 11.79 -4.96 -4.84
N GLN A 697 13.05 -4.81 -4.41
CA GLN A 697 13.58 -3.53 -3.94
C GLN A 697 13.46 -2.42 -4.97
N ARG A 698 13.38 -2.77 -6.26
CA ARG A 698 13.26 -1.77 -7.31
C ARG A 698 11.90 -1.16 -7.44
N LYS A 699 10.84 -1.88 -7.07
CA LYS A 699 9.45 -1.46 -7.25
C LYS A 699 8.89 -0.73 -6.02
N ARG A 700 9.73 0.10 -5.38
CA ARG A 700 9.41 0.86 -4.15
C ARG A 700 8.23 1.80 -4.30
N SER A 701 7.96 2.28 -5.52
CA SER A 701 6.81 3.14 -5.80
C SER A 701 5.47 2.47 -5.54
N TYR A 702 5.40 1.15 -5.50
CA TYR A 702 4.13 0.44 -5.24
C TYR A 702 3.74 0.53 -3.77
N PHE A 703 4.70 0.36 -2.86
CA PHE A 703 4.39 0.11 -1.45
C PHE A 703 4.73 1.26 -0.51
N TRP A 704 5.43 2.31 -0.96
CA TRP A 704 5.60 3.54 -0.18
C TRP A 704 4.44 4.50 -0.41
N ASN A 705 3.70 4.79 0.66
CA ASN A 705 2.50 5.61 0.62
C ASN A 705 2.59 6.76 1.61
N MET A 706 1.74 7.78 1.41
CA MET A 706 1.60 8.91 2.31
C MET A 706 0.13 9.12 2.70
N ILE A 707 -0.12 9.42 3.97
CA ILE A 707 -1.39 9.95 4.45
C ILE A 707 -1.19 11.28 5.20
N GLY A 708 -2.24 12.08 5.26
CA GLY A 708 -2.24 13.47 5.68
C GLY A 708 -2.37 14.47 4.54
N ASP A 709 -2.27 15.75 4.88
CA ASP A 709 -2.23 16.88 3.98
C ASP A 709 -0.82 17.01 3.37
N PRO A 710 -0.65 16.78 2.06
CA PRO A 710 0.67 16.77 1.41
C PRO A 710 1.30 18.16 1.32
N THR A 711 0.52 19.23 1.54
CA THR A 711 0.95 20.62 1.35
C THR A 711 1.56 21.23 2.61
N LEU A 712 1.38 20.58 3.75
CA LEU A 712 1.88 21.07 5.03
C LEU A 712 3.40 21.19 5.01
N LYS A 713 3.89 22.37 5.40
CA LYS A 713 5.32 22.61 5.62
C LYS A 713 5.77 21.94 6.91
N LEU A 714 7.04 21.54 7.01
CA LEU A 714 7.64 21.11 8.27
C LEU A 714 7.74 22.27 9.29
N ARG A 715 7.56 23.52 8.86
CA ARG A 715 7.55 24.71 9.73
C ARG A 715 6.81 25.88 9.07
N TYR A 716 6.06 26.64 9.89
CA TYR A 716 5.31 27.85 9.50
C TYR A 716 5.73 29.10 10.28
#